data_AF-A0A2H3HXK4-F1
#
_entry.id   AF-A0A2H3HXK4-F1
#
_cell.length_a   1.000
_cell.length_b   1.000
_cell.length_c   1.000
_cell.angle_alpha   90.00
_cell.angle_beta   90.00
_cell.angle_gamma   90.00
#
_symmetry.space_group_name_H-M   'P 1'
#
loop_
_entity.id
_entity.type
_entity.pdbx_description
1 polymer ?
#
loop_
_entity_poly.entity_id
_entity_poly.type
_entity_poly.pdbx_seq_one_letter_code
_entity_poly.pdbx_strand_id
1 'polypeptide(L)'
;MECLKLSPESAASLHGMSEAELRAFTGKGNSSGSDSEEDLKIRIYASYLLFEMSNSGNALEEAIIWTKRGIVASPPDKQALNEWLDILVTLLVILHHSQQLAGQVAEAPSRDAMLNDIDLRMRLLKNQAARSMMRFEQSHLMEDLNVAIAIVEHLIPMIDLNKSSRLQNNLGVMLHKRYQRTEATEDLSRAIDAMKTAISLTPDDSLDLADRLNNLGLWLSTRFERTDMIEDLDYAVEAAKKAVKLTPESHQHYAGYLNNLANSHGKRFQRTSTVDDINCAIEASSRAVKSTSRKHPGFLNSLGVWLCARFETSGELTDLDHSIEAARRAVDITSPSHPDRSAFLNTLGTSLSRKFERTDSVKDLNEALDIFTQCLGATPRDGPNFASTLNNLGICHGMRFERAGSIADLDYAIERTHESVVSTPHGHPQLPNRLNSLGNQLRARFQRTGAMQDLEHAIDAAEKAIKIAAKTHPHYPTYLSSLANKLSLRFERTSEVHHLDRAIDLIDKAIQATPLSRDSLAAYYNNLGSSLRTRYEKVGRESDIVRAIEASNKAVDLTARDHPDISSYLNTLGNVFGSRFHRTDSLDDLDRCIENITKAVKAMPQDHLNRSVIINNLGNWLDKRFEVTKSAGDRDSQMQWLLQAWNSKAAAPSQKIRAAGSAAYVYIQREEWVKASALLREAVLLLPKVSPRFLAHADRQSLLSSLSGLTSMAAAAALSANKGPYEALRLLELGRGLISGFVMDIRTDTSELKLEYPGLAKEFDRVRDEIGQLQSGIDVSTKEDDLATWQRKQERFRKADEEFDVLLQEVRGKFGFETFLLPPTEAELMIAATPDPIIVINVAFYRCDAFIVEGTGITTIELPDLSQRRLRAWASFPSARSELASRLEWLWDALGHPCLNALSLTSPVLDNKWPHIWWIPTDALSCIPIHAAGRHDQGSTETVLDRAISSYALTIKSLFHGRKRELVSAREPERKSALLVPMRNTPGSGKLPYAEDEVNIVKQMCPKLDLKPGTPRPLKEGVLASLEACNVFHFAGHGRLNAAEPSKSCLCLEDWETNPLTVQDICRKNLESTQPFLAYLSAC
;
A
#
# COMPACT_ATOMS: atom_id res chain seq x y z
N MET A 1 -57.55 -39.52 -6.82
CA MET A 1 -57.69 -39.77 -5.37
C MET A 1 -56.58 -40.71 -4.88
N GLU A 2 -56.45 -41.90 -5.46
CA GLU A 2 -55.38 -42.87 -5.10
C GLU A 2 -53.97 -42.29 -5.19
N CYS A 3 -53.60 -41.59 -6.27
CA CYS A 3 -52.28 -40.95 -6.39
C CYS A 3 -52.01 -39.86 -5.34
N LEU A 4 -53.05 -39.22 -4.79
CA LEU A 4 -52.92 -38.15 -3.80
C LEU A 4 -52.90 -38.67 -2.37
N LYS A 5 -53.25 -39.95 -2.14
CA LYS A 5 -53.33 -40.60 -0.81
C LYS A 5 -54.12 -39.77 0.23
N LEU A 6 -55.17 -39.07 -0.20
CA LEU A 6 -56.00 -38.25 0.68
C LEU A 6 -56.82 -39.12 1.65
N SER A 7 -57.00 -38.65 2.88
CA SER A 7 -57.89 -39.32 3.83
C SER A 7 -59.33 -39.34 3.32
N PRO A 8 -60.12 -40.37 3.64
CA PRO A 8 -61.53 -40.45 3.26
C PRO A 8 -62.35 -39.23 3.76
N GLU A 9 -61.98 -38.69 4.92
CA GLU A 9 -62.63 -37.51 5.53
C GLU A 9 -62.37 -36.24 4.71
N SER A 10 -61.12 -35.98 4.33
CA SER A 10 -60.74 -34.83 3.50
C SER A 10 -61.37 -34.90 2.10
N ALA A 11 -61.41 -36.10 1.51
CA ALA A 11 -62.06 -36.32 0.22
C ALA A 11 -63.59 -36.11 0.31
N ALA A 12 -64.25 -36.66 1.33
CA ALA A 12 -65.70 -36.49 1.54
C ALA A 12 -66.08 -35.02 1.77
N SER A 13 -65.25 -34.27 2.51
CA SER A 13 -65.45 -32.84 2.73
C SER A 13 -65.39 -32.03 1.42
N LEU A 14 -64.50 -32.39 0.49
CA LEU A 14 -64.38 -31.71 -0.80
C LEU A 14 -65.53 -32.07 -1.76
N HIS A 15 -66.00 -33.32 -1.76
CA HIS A 15 -67.15 -33.75 -2.56
C HIS A 15 -68.47 -33.10 -2.13
N GLY A 16 -68.56 -32.65 -0.88
CA GLY A 16 -69.72 -31.92 -0.36
C GLY A 16 -69.76 -30.44 -0.74
N MET A 17 -68.71 -29.89 -1.37
CA MET A 17 -68.63 -28.48 -1.75
C MET A 17 -69.30 -28.22 -3.11
N SER A 18 -70.01 -27.10 -3.21
CA SER A 18 -70.52 -26.57 -4.48
C SER A 18 -69.41 -26.03 -5.37
N GLU A 19 -69.70 -25.84 -6.66
CA GLU A 19 -68.74 -25.27 -7.62
C GLU A 19 -68.21 -23.89 -7.16
N ALA A 20 -69.07 -23.05 -6.58
CA ALA A 20 -68.68 -21.74 -6.05
C ALA A 20 -67.73 -21.85 -4.84
N GLU A 21 -67.98 -22.82 -3.96
CA GLU A 21 -67.13 -23.09 -2.80
C GLU A 21 -65.77 -23.65 -3.22
N LEU A 22 -65.74 -24.57 -4.20
CA LEU A 22 -64.49 -25.08 -4.77
C LEU A 22 -63.68 -23.98 -5.47
N ARG A 23 -64.33 -23.09 -6.25
CA ARG A 23 -63.66 -21.92 -6.85
C ARG A 23 -63.08 -20.97 -5.80
N ALA A 24 -63.80 -20.73 -4.71
CA ALA A 24 -63.32 -19.91 -3.60
C ALA A 24 -62.16 -20.58 -2.85
N PHE A 25 -62.17 -21.92 -2.77
CA PHE A 25 -61.14 -22.71 -2.13
C PHE A 25 -59.84 -22.76 -2.94
N THR A 26 -59.93 -22.90 -4.27
CA THR A 26 -58.75 -22.92 -5.17
C THR A 26 -58.22 -21.52 -5.48
N GLY A 27 -59.08 -20.50 -5.51
CA GLY A 27 -58.77 -19.12 -5.89
C GLY A 27 -58.08 -18.25 -4.83
N LYS A 28 -57.86 -18.72 -3.59
CA LYS A 28 -57.04 -18.02 -2.59
C LYS A 28 -55.54 -18.14 -2.94
N GLY A 29 -55.13 -17.42 -3.98
CA GLY A 29 -53.73 -17.10 -4.23
C GLY A 29 -53.24 -16.01 -3.26
N ASN A 30 -52.09 -16.24 -2.63
CA ASN A 30 -51.39 -15.35 -1.67
C ASN A 30 -51.72 -15.46 -0.18
N SER A 31 -51.74 -16.68 0.39
CA SER A 31 -51.28 -16.84 1.78
C SER A 31 -49.79 -17.17 1.77
N SER A 32 -48.98 -16.29 2.34
CA SER A 32 -47.52 -16.36 2.44
C SER A 32 -47.03 -17.37 3.51
N GLY A 33 -47.71 -18.51 3.66
CA GLY A 33 -47.32 -19.59 4.58
C GLY A 33 -46.87 -20.82 3.81
N SER A 34 -45.94 -21.60 4.37
CA SER A 34 -45.57 -22.92 3.83
C SER A 34 -46.79 -23.84 3.86
N ASP A 35 -47.54 -23.92 2.76
CA ASP A 35 -48.61 -24.92 2.60
C ASP A 35 -47.99 -26.31 2.85
N SER A 36 -48.58 -27.09 3.75
CA SER A 36 -48.10 -28.45 4.02
C SER A 36 -48.28 -29.35 2.80
N GLU A 37 -47.57 -30.48 2.74
CA GLU A 37 -47.72 -31.45 1.64
C GLU A 37 -49.18 -31.91 1.47
N GLU A 38 -49.89 -32.05 2.59
CA GLU A 38 -51.30 -32.41 2.64
C GLU A 38 -52.20 -31.29 2.10
N ASP A 39 -51.93 -30.03 2.45
CA ASP A 39 -52.68 -28.86 1.93
C ASP A 39 -52.57 -28.75 0.40
N LEU A 40 -51.37 -28.97 -0.15
CA LEU A 40 -51.17 -28.97 -1.60
C LEU A 40 -51.96 -30.09 -2.27
N LYS A 41 -51.93 -31.32 -1.71
CA LYS A 41 -52.69 -32.47 -2.22
C LYS A 41 -54.21 -32.23 -2.17
N ILE A 42 -54.72 -31.60 -1.10
CA ILE A 42 -56.12 -31.20 -0.95
C ILE A 42 -56.51 -30.18 -2.03
N ARG A 43 -55.70 -29.13 -2.23
CA ARG A 43 -55.94 -28.10 -3.27
C ARG A 43 -55.92 -28.69 -4.68
N ILE A 44 -55.00 -29.60 -4.97
CA ILE A 44 -54.95 -30.31 -6.26
C ILE A 44 -56.23 -31.09 -6.50
N TYR A 45 -56.72 -31.82 -5.48
CA TYR A 45 -57.96 -32.57 -5.62
C TYR A 45 -59.19 -31.67 -5.75
N ALA A 46 -59.24 -30.57 -5.01
CA ALA A 46 -60.30 -29.57 -5.14
C ALA A 46 -60.35 -28.95 -6.55
N SER A 47 -59.19 -28.57 -7.10
CA SER A 47 -59.05 -28.09 -8.49
C SER A 47 -59.47 -29.14 -9.52
N TYR A 48 -59.16 -30.41 -9.28
CA TYR A 48 -59.61 -31.51 -10.11
C TYR A 48 -61.15 -31.72 -10.04
N LEU A 49 -61.76 -31.68 -8.86
CA LEU A 49 -63.23 -31.78 -8.72
C LEU A 49 -63.93 -30.60 -9.40
N LEU A 50 -63.37 -29.41 -9.27
CA LEU A 50 -63.86 -28.23 -9.99
C LEU A 50 -63.80 -28.42 -11.50
N PHE A 51 -62.73 -29.04 -12.03
CA PHE A 51 -62.65 -29.42 -13.44
C PHE A 51 -63.75 -30.42 -13.82
N GLU A 52 -63.99 -31.47 -13.04
CA GLU A 52 -65.06 -32.46 -13.33
C GLU A 52 -66.46 -31.83 -13.34
N MET A 53 -66.73 -30.84 -12.47
CA MET A 53 -68.03 -30.15 -12.41
C MET A 53 -68.22 -29.11 -13.52
N SER A 54 -67.17 -28.36 -13.86
CA SER A 54 -67.25 -27.21 -14.78
C SER A 54 -66.78 -27.49 -16.20
N ASN A 55 -66.10 -28.64 -16.41
CA ASN A 55 -65.37 -29.01 -17.62
C ASN A 55 -64.36 -27.93 -18.09
N SER A 56 -63.89 -27.08 -17.18
CA SER A 56 -62.99 -25.97 -17.47
C SER A 56 -61.52 -26.40 -17.39
N GLY A 57 -60.82 -26.39 -18.52
CA GLY A 57 -59.39 -26.71 -18.59
C GLY A 57 -58.51 -25.86 -17.65
N ASN A 58 -58.95 -24.64 -17.31
CA ASN A 58 -58.23 -23.74 -16.40
C ASN A 58 -58.07 -24.31 -14.98
N ALA A 59 -59.10 -25.01 -14.47
CA ALA A 59 -59.05 -25.61 -13.13
C ALA A 59 -58.03 -26.75 -13.07
N LEU A 60 -57.86 -27.49 -14.17
CA LEU A 60 -56.86 -28.55 -14.26
C LEU A 60 -55.44 -27.99 -14.43
N GLU A 61 -55.28 -26.85 -15.11
CA GLU A 61 -54.01 -26.12 -15.15
C GLU A 61 -53.61 -25.59 -13.76
N GLU A 62 -54.56 -25.12 -12.94
CA GLU A 62 -54.31 -24.76 -11.53
C GLU A 62 -53.82 -25.96 -10.73
N ALA A 63 -54.45 -27.14 -10.88
CA ALA A 63 -54.01 -28.37 -10.22
C ALA A 63 -52.55 -28.73 -10.60
N ILE A 64 -52.17 -28.55 -11.87
CA ILE A 64 -50.80 -28.75 -12.35
C ILE A 64 -49.84 -27.74 -11.71
N ILE A 65 -50.24 -26.48 -11.52
CA ILE A 65 -49.42 -25.45 -10.84
C ILE A 65 -49.14 -25.85 -9.38
N TRP A 66 -50.17 -26.27 -8.64
CA TRP A 66 -50.01 -26.72 -7.25
C TRP A 66 -49.09 -27.95 -7.16
N THR A 67 -49.23 -28.88 -8.09
CA THR A 67 -48.37 -30.08 -8.16
C THR A 67 -46.91 -29.71 -8.38
N LYS A 68 -46.62 -28.71 -9.24
CA LYS A 68 -45.25 -28.21 -9.47
C LYS A 68 -44.66 -27.58 -8.21
N ARG A 69 -45.45 -26.85 -7.42
CA ARG A 69 -45.00 -26.35 -6.12
C ARG A 69 -44.63 -27.48 -5.17
N GLY A 70 -45.41 -28.56 -5.15
CA GLY A 70 -45.09 -29.79 -4.42
C GLY A 70 -43.77 -30.42 -4.86
N ILE A 71 -43.50 -30.49 -6.17
CA ILE A 71 -42.22 -30.97 -6.71
C ILE A 71 -41.04 -30.14 -6.21
N VAL A 72 -41.15 -28.81 -6.20
CA VAL A 72 -40.07 -27.90 -5.76
C VAL A 72 -39.87 -27.95 -4.24
N ALA A 73 -40.94 -28.10 -3.48
CA ALA A 73 -40.90 -28.18 -2.02
C ALA A 73 -40.53 -29.58 -1.49
N SER A 74 -40.47 -30.59 -2.37
CA SER A 74 -40.19 -31.97 -1.98
C SER A 74 -38.76 -32.11 -1.45
N PRO A 75 -38.55 -32.81 -0.32
CA PRO A 75 -37.21 -33.14 0.16
C PRO A 75 -36.46 -33.97 -0.90
N PRO A 76 -35.11 -34.03 -0.87
CA PRO A 76 -34.29 -34.74 -1.85
C PRO A 76 -34.48 -36.27 -1.87
N ASP A 77 -35.48 -36.79 -1.17
CA ASP A 77 -35.89 -38.18 -1.24
C ASP A 77 -36.53 -38.50 -2.60
N LYS A 78 -35.94 -39.46 -3.30
CA LYS A 78 -36.42 -39.93 -4.61
C LYS A 78 -37.85 -40.48 -4.53
N GLN A 79 -38.26 -41.03 -3.40
CA GLN A 79 -39.61 -41.60 -3.28
C GLN A 79 -40.68 -40.50 -3.27
N ALA A 80 -40.53 -39.48 -2.42
CA ALA A 80 -41.45 -38.34 -2.36
C ALA A 80 -41.54 -37.59 -3.71
N LEU A 81 -40.42 -37.40 -4.39
CA LEU A 81 -40.39 -36.75 -5.71
C LEU A 81 -41.13 -37.57 -6.77
N ASN A 82 -40.97 -38.90 -6.77
CA ASN A 82 -41.67 -39.78 -7.70
C ASN A 82 -43.18 -39.73 -7.49
N GLU A 83 -43.66 -39.66 -6.25
CA GLU A 83 -45.09 -39.52 -5.96
C GLU A 83 -45.68 -38.24 -6.55
N TRP A 84 -44.96 -37.12 -6.44
CA TRP A 84 -45.37 -35.85 -7.06
C TRP A 84 -45.36 -35.90 -8.59
N LEU A 85 -44.41 -36.60 -9.19
CA LEU A 85 -44.33 -36.78 -10.64
C LEU A 85 -45.44 -37.72 -11.17
N ASP A 86 -45.83 -38.73 -10.40
CA ASP A 86 -46.97 -39.59 -10.70
C ASP A 86 -48.30 -38.81 -10.66
N ILE A 87 -48.46 -37.91 -9.68
CA ILE A 87 -49.60 -36.97 -9.64
C ILE A 87 -49.58 -36.07 -10.89
N LEU A 88 -48.42 -35.49 -11.21
CA LEU A 88 -48.26 -34.59 -12.36
C LEU A 88 -48.63 -35.28 -13.68
N VAL A 89 -48.09 -36.48 -13.93
CA VAL A 89 -48.36 -37.19 -15.20
C VAL A 89 -49.82 -37.62 -15.29
N THR A 90 -50.44 -38.00 -14.17
CA THR A 90 -51.87 -38.32 -14.11
C THR A 90 -52.71 -37.11 -14.53
N LEU A 91 -52.44 -35.92 -13.97
CA LEU A 91 -53.14 -34.68 -14.34
C LEU A 91 -52.90 -34.29 -15.81
N LEU A 92 -51.67 -34.48 -16.32
CA LEU A 92 -51.36 -34.22 -17.73
C LEU A 92 -52.13 -35.15 -18.68
N VAL A 93 -52.29 -36.43 -18.33
CA VAL A 93 -53.10 -37.38 -19.12
C VAL A 93 -54.56 -36.95 -19.12
N ILE A 94 -55.10 -36.56 -17.96
CA ILE A 94 -56.48 -36.07 -17.84
C ILE A 94 -56.68 -34.82 -18.70
N LEU A 95 -55.73 -33.88 -18.67
CA LEU A 95 -55.77 -32.67 -19.48
C LEU A 95 -55.68 -32.98 -20.97
N HIS A 96 -54.84 -33.92 -21.36
CA HIS A 96 -54.70 -34.34 -22.74
C HIS A 96 -55.99 -35.00 -23.26
N HIS A 97 -56.63 -35.85 -22.45
CA HIS A 97 -57.89 -36.49 -22.78
C HIS A 97 -59.03 -35.46 -22.93
N SER A 98 -59.14 -34.49 -22.02
CA SER A 98 -60.18 -33.45 -22.11
C SER A 98 -60.00 -32.55 -23.33
N GLN A 99 -58.75 -32.23 -23.71
CA GLN A 99 -58.44 -31.50 -24.93
C GLN A 99 -58.81 -32.28 -26.20
N GLN A 100 -58.63 -33.61 -26.22
CA GLN A 100 -59.04 -34.45 -27.37
C GLN A 100 -60.57 -34.50 -27.53
N LEU A 101 -61.30 -34.60 -26.42
CA LEU A 101 -62.77 -34.58 -26.42
C LEU A 101 -63.32 -33.22 -26.90
N ALA A 102 -62.72 -32.11 -26.47
CA ALA A 102 -63.09 -30.77 -26.93
C ALA A 102 -62.80 -30.54 -28.42
N GLY A 103 -61.82 -31.24 -28.99
CA GLY A 103 -61.43 -31.17 -30.40
C GLY A 103 -62.23 -32.07 -31.36
N GLN A 104 -63.31 -32.74 -30.89
CA GLN A 104 -64.14 -33.67 -31.68
C GLN A 104 -63.38 -34.83 -32.35
N VAL A 105 -62.39 -35.42 -31.66
CA VAL A 105 -61.74 -36.65 -32.14
C VAL A 105 -62.70 -37.84 -31.93
N ALA A 106 -63.21 -38.42 -33.02
CA ALA A 106 -64.30 -39.40 -33.02
C ALA A 106 -64.00 -40.75 -32.32
N GLU A 107 -62.72 -41.04 -32.02
CA GLU A 107 -62.27 -42.28 -31.37
C GLU A 107 -61.20 -41.99 -30.30
N ALA A 108 -61.46 -41.06 -29.37
CA ALA A 108 -60.55 -40.84 -28.25
C ALA A 108 -60.51 -42.08 -27.33
N PRO A 109 -59.33 -42.66 -27.02
CA PRO A 109 -59.20 -43.78 -26.08
C PRO A 109 -59.79 -43.41 -24.71
N SER A 110 -60.29 -44.41 -23.96
CA SER A 110 -60.79 -44.16 -22.61
C SER A 110 -59.68 -43.59 -21.73
N ARG A 111 -60.05 -42.72 -20.79
CA ARG A 111 -59.13 -42.11 -19.82
C ARG A 111 -58.26 -43.16 -19.10
N ASP A 112 -58.83 -44.30 -18.73
CA ASP A 112 -58.11 -45.41 -18.08
C ASP A 112 -57.10 -46.09 -19.03
N ALA A 113 -57.42 -46.21 -20.32
CA ALA A 113 -56.47 -46.72 -21.30
C ALA A 113 -55.29 -45.75 -21.48
N MET A 114 -55.55 -44.44 -21.50
CA MET A 114 -54.49 -43.41 -21.58
C MET A 114 -53.62 -43.33 -20.31
N LEU A 115 -54.21 -43.55 -19.13
CA LEU A 115 -53.45 -43.59 -17.86
C LEU A 115 -52.51 -44.79 -17.77
N ASN A 116 -52.85 -45.90 -18.42
CA ASN A 116 -52.02 -47.10 -18.48
C ASN A 116 -51.02 -47.09 -19.66
N ASP A 117 -51.09 -46.11 -20.56
CA ASP A 117 -50.15 -45.95 -21.67
C ASP A 117 -48.85 -45.28 -21.21
N ILE A 118 -47.82 -46.10 -20.98
CA ILE A 118 -46.49 -45.66 -20.52
C ILE A 118 -45.84 -44.72 -21.55
N ASP A 119 -46.00 -44.97 -22.85
CA ASP A 119 -45.41 -44.14 -23.91
C ASP A 119 -46.06 -42.76 -23.97
N LEU A 120 -47.38 -42.69 -23.78
CA LEU A 120 -48.10 -41.43 -23.67
C LEU A 120 -47.65 -40.65 -22.42
N ARG A 121 -47.58 -41.32 -21.26
CA ARG A 121 -47.12 -40.70 -19.99
C ARG A 121 -45.72 -40.10 -20.13
N MET A 122 -44.78 -40.87 -20.70
CA MET A 122 -43.42 -40.38 -20.96
C MET A 122 -43.41 -39.18 -21.92
N ARG A 123 -44.23 -39.21 -22.97
CA ARG A 123 -44.32 -38.11 -23.95
C ARG A 123 -44.86 -36.83 -23.32
N LEU A 124 -45.89 -36.94 -22.48
CA LEU A 124 -46.47 -35.80 -21.77
C LEU A 124 -45.49 -35.18 -20.77
N LEU A 125 -44.76 -36.02 -20.02
CA LEU A 125 -43.69 -35.55 -19.13
C LEU A 125 -42.56 -34.85 -19.90
N LYS A 126 -42.10 -35.41 -21.03
CA LYS A 126 -41.10 -34.75 -21.90
C LYS A 126 -41.58 -33.37 -22.37
N ASN A 127 -42.82 -33.29 -22.83
CA ASN A 127 -43.42 -32.02 -23.25
C ASN A 127 -43.53 -31.04 -22.08
N GLN A 128 -43.84 -31.54 -20.87
CA GLN A 128 -43.91 -30.70 -19.69
C GLN A 128 -42.53 -30.19 -19.26
N ALA A 129 -41.49 -31.02 -19.29
CA ALA A 129 -40.11 -30.58 -19.03
C ALA A 129 -39.67 -29.50 -20.03
N ALA A 130 -39.96 -29.69 -21.32
CA ALA A 130 -39.68 -28.69 -22.36
C ALA A 130 -40.45 -27.38 -22.13
N ARG A 131 -41.72 -27.45 -21.76
CA ARG A 131 -42.53 -26.26 -21.41
C ARG A 131 -41.99 -25.53 -20.19
N SER A 132 -41.61 -26.26 -19.14
CA SER A 132 -41.01 -25.69 -17.93
C SER A 132 -39.66 -25.02 -18.27
N MET A 133 -38.83 -25.66 -19.08
CA MET A 133 -37.58 -25.06 -19.55
C MET A 133 -37.82 -23.79 -20.38
N MET A 134 -38.81 -23.80 -21.28
CA MET A 134 -39.17 -22.62 -22.06
C MET A 134 -39.70 -21.47 -21.19
N ARG A 135 -40.49 -21.79 -20.15
CA ARG A 135 -40.91 -20.79 -19.16
C ARG A 135 -39.73 -20.24 -18.38
N PHE A 136 -38.79 -21.08 -17.96
CA PHE A 136 -37.56 -20.62 -17.31
C PHE A 136 -36.74 -19.67 -18.21
N GLU A 137 -36.63 -19.93 -19.51
CA GLU A 137 -35.94 -19.01 -20.42
C GLU A 137 -36.64 -17.65 -20.55
N GLN A 138 -37.95 -17.59 -20.30
CA GLN A 138 -38.75 -16.34 -20.35
C GLN A 138 -38.83 -15.62 -19.01
N SER A 139 -38.99 -16.37 -17.91
CA SER A 139 -39.28 -15.85 -16.57
C SER A 139 -38.06 -15.81 -15.65
N HIS A 140 -37.04 -16.61 -15.96
CA HIS A 140 -35.87 -16.87 -15.12
C HIS A 140 -36.19 -17.40 -13.70
N LEU A 141 -37.40 -17.94 -13.48
CA LEU A 141 -37.82 -18.50 -12.20
C LEU A 141 -37.18 -19.87 -11.96
N MET A 142 -36.42 -20.01 -10.87
CA MET A 142 -35.70 -21.26 -10.53
C MET A 142 -36.63 -22.46 -10.34
N GLU A 143 -37.89 -22.24 -9.95
CA GLU A 143 -38.91 -23.28 -9.80
C GLU A 143 -39.13 -24.06 -11.11
N ASP A 144 -39.23 -23.34 -12.23
CA ASP A 144 -39.46 -23.95 -13.55
C ASP A 144 -38.26 -24.82 -13.98
N LEU A 145 -37.04 -24.37 -13.68
CA LEU A 145 -35.82 -25.14 -13.95
C LEU A 145 -35.73 -26.39 -13.08
N ASN A 146 -36.04 -26.28 -11.79
CA ASN A 146 -36.03 -27.41 -10.86
C ASN A 146 -37.07 -28.47 -11.25
N VAL A 147 -38.28 -28.06 -11.65
CA VAL A 147 -39.30 -28.98 -12.17
C VAL A 147 -38.82 -29.68 -13.44
N ALA A 148 -38.19 -28.95 -14.38
CA ALA A 148 -37.66 -29.55 -15.61
C ALA A 148 -36.58 -30.61 -15.31
N ILE A 149 -35.65 -30.32 -14.40
CA ILE A 149 -34.60 -31.25 -13.95
C ILE A 149 -35.23 -32.50 -13.33
N ALA A 150 -36.17 -32.34 -12.39
CA ALA A 150 -36.84 -33.45 -11.72
C ALA A 150 -37.55 -34.40 -12.71
N ILE A 151 -38.27 -33.84 -13.70
CA ILE A 151 -38.94 -34.64 -14.73
C ILE A 151 -37.92 -35.42 -15.58
N VAL A 152 -36.84 -34.78 -16.01
CA VAL A 152 -35.82 -35.44 -16.85
C VAL A 152 -35.12 -36.55 -16.09
N GLU A 153 -34.77 -36.34 -14.82
CA GLU A 153 -34.16 -37.35 -13.95
C GLU A 153 -35.05 -38.57 -13.75
N HIS A 154 -36.36 -38.36 -13.62
CA HIS A 154 -37.35 -39.43 -13.50
C HIS A 154 -37.52 -40.22 -14.81
N LEU A 155 -37.41 -39.55 -15.96
CA LEU A 155 -37.55 -40.20 -17.28
C LEU A 155 -36.34 -41.04 -17.68
N ILE A 156 -35.12 -40.66 -17.28
CA ILE A 156 -33.88 -41.36 -17.66
C ILE A 156 -33.90 -42.88 -17.38
N PRO A 157 -34.29 -43.37 -16.19
CA PRO A 157 -34.31 -44.81 -15.91
C PRO A 157 -35.45 -45.57 -16.62
N MET A 158 -36.46 -44.88 -17.16
CA MET A 158 -37.64 -45.49 -17.80
C MET A 158 -37.44 -45.73 -19.31
N ILE A 159 -36.34 -45.24 -19.89
CA ILE A 159 -36.12 -45.22 -21.34
C ILE A 159 -34.88 -46.05 -21.66
N ASP A 160 -34.94 -46.77 -22.80
CA ASP A 160 -33.81 -47.52 -23.36
C ASP A 160 -32.53 -46.67 -23.48
N LEU A 161 -31.38 -47.25 -23.16
CA LEU A 161 -30.08 -46.58 -23.04
C LEU A 161 -29.74 -45.75 -24.29
N ASN A 162 -30.00 -46.27 -25.49
CA ASN A 162 -29.70 -45.56 -26.75
C ASN A 162 -30.55 -44.30 -26.95
N LYS A 163 -31.78 -44.27 -26.40
CA LYS A 163 -32.67 -43.09 -26.44
C LYS A 163 -32.40 -42.12 -25.28
N SER A 164 -31.62 -42.53 -24.28
CA SER A 164 -31.25 -41.74 -23.10
C SER A 164 -30.21 -40.65 -23.43
N SER A 165 -29.40 -40.80 -24.49
CA SER A 165 -28.35 -39.83 -24.83
C SER A 165 -28.84 -38.38 -24.92
N ARG A 166 -29.99 -38.12 -25.58
CA ARG A 166 -30.56 -36.77 -25.67
C ARG A 166 -31.05 -36.24 -24.33
N LEU A 167 -31.64 -37.09 -23.49
CA LEU A 167 -32.11 -36.71 -22.16
C LEU A 167 -30.93 -36.41 -21.23
N GLN A 168 -29.85 -37.19 -21.29
CA GLN A 168 -28.63 -36.96 -20.53
C GLN A 168 -27.96 -35.63 -20.91
N ASN A 169 -27.92 -35.27 -22.21
CA ASN A 169 -27.45 -33.94 -22.61
C ASN A 169 -28.35 -32.82 -22.09
N ASN A 170 -29.67 -32.98 -22.20
CA ASN A 170 -30.61 -31.97 -21.70
C ASN A 170 -30.49 -31.80 -20.19
N LEU A 171 -30.34 -32.90 -19.44
CA LEU A 171 -30.06 -32.87 -18.01
C LEU A 171 -28.76 -32.11 -17.72
N GLY A 172 -27.68 -32.43 -18.43
CA GLY A 172 -26.41 -31.72 -18.29
C GLY A 172 -26.55 -30.21 -18.52
N VAL A 173 -27.27 -29.79 -19.57
CA VAL A 173 -27.48 -28.37 -19.88
C VAL A 173 -28.33 -27.69 -18.79
N MET A 174 -29.38 -28.35 -18.30
CA MET A 174 -30.23 -27.81 -17.23
C MET A 174 -29.47 -27.67 -15.91
N LEU A 175 -28.68 -28.67 -15.53
CA LEU A 175 -27.82 -28.64 -14.34
C LEU A 175 -26.75 -27.55 -14.45
N HIS A 176 -26.12 -27.39 -15.62
CA HIS A 176 -25.17 -26.31 -15.84
C HIS A 176 -25.84 -24.92 -15.74
N LYS A 177 -27.06 -24.74 -16.26
CA LYS A 177 -27.83 -23.50 -16.09
C LYS A 177 -28.20 -23.24 -14.62
N ARG A 178 -28.50 -24.30 -13.85
CA ARG A 178 -28.72 -24.18 -12.40
C ARG A 178 -27.44 -23.77 -11.66
N TYR A 179 -26.31 -24.36 -12.03
CA TYR A 179 -24.99 -23.94 -11.54
C TYR A 179 -24.70 -22.47 -11.86
N GLN A 180 -24.99 -21.99 -13.07
CA GLN A 180 -24.77 -20.58 -13.44
C GLN A 180 -25.55 -19.58 -12.56
N ARG A 181 -26.62 -20.02 -11.89
CA ARG A 181 -27.45 -19.19 -11.02
C ARG A 181 -27.15 -19.38 -9.52
N THR A 182 -26.72 -20.57 -9.14
CA THR A 182 -26.53 -20.96 -7.73
C THR A 182 -25.07 -21.05 -7.30
N GLU A 183 -24.16 -21.15 -8.28
CA GLU A 183 -22.73 -21.47 -8.11
C GLU A 183 -22.44 -22.78 -7.35
N ALA A 184 -23.43 -23.68 -7.22
CA ALA A 184 -23.27 -24.96 -6.53
C ALA A 184 -22.39 -25.92 -7.36
N THR A 185 -21.18 -26.19 -6.91
CA THR A 185 -20.20 -27.04 -7.62
C THR A 185 -20.65 -28.48 -7.83
N GLU A 186 -21.56 -28.97 -7.00
CA GLU A 186 -22.21 -30.28 -7.16
C GLU A 186 -23.01 -30.33 -8.47
N ASP A 187 -23.76 -29.29 -8.81
CA ASP A 187 -24.52 -29.24 -10.07
C ASP A 187 -23.62 -29.24 -11.29
N LEU A 188 -22.47 -28.56 -11.22
CA LEU A 188 -21.48 -28.57 -12.29
C LEU A 188 -20.88 -29.97 -12.48
N SER A 189 -20.60 -30.68 -11.38
CA SER A 189 -20.07 -32.04 -11.43
C SER A 189 -21.10 -33.01 -12.01
N ARG A 190 -22.36 -32.90 -11.58
CA ARG A 190 -23.47 -33.70 -12.12
C ARG A 190 -23.74 -33.39 -13.59
N ALA A 191 -23.60 -32.13 -14.01
CA ALA A 191 -23.71 -31.74 -15.41
C ALA A 191 -22.64 -32.41 -16.28
N ILE A 192 -21.40 -32.44 -15.81
CA ILE A 192 -20.27 -33.09 -16.48
C ILE A 192 -20.50 -34.61 -16.57
N ASP A 193 -20.98 -35.25 -15.51
CA ASP A 193 -21.25 -36.70 -15.50
C ASP A 193 -22.40 -37.08 -16.44
N ALA A 194 -23.48 -36.29 -16.45
CA ALA A 194 -24.55 -36.44 -17.42
C ALA A 194 -24.04 -36.26 -18.85
N MET A 195 -23.18 -35.27 -19.11
CA MET A 195 -22.59 -35.06 -20.44
C MET A 195 -21.67 -36.20 -20.87
N LYS A 196 -20.81 -36.71 -19.98
CA LYS A 196 -19.95 -37.89 -20.24
C LYS A 196 -20.79 -39.12 -20.61
N THR A 197 -21.87 -39.35 -19.87
CA THR A 197 -22.84 -40.42 -20.17
C THR A 197 -23.48 -40.19 -21.53
N ALA A 198 -23.92 -38.96 -21.82
CA ALA A 198 -24.52 -38.60 -23.09
C ALA A 198 -23.58 -38.86 -24.28
N ILE A 199 -22.30 -38.52 -24.14
CA ILE A 199 -21.23 -38.77 -25.11
C ILE A 199 -21.02 -40.26 -25.36
N SER A 200 -20.95 -41.07 -24.29
CA SER A 200 -20.76 -42.53 -24.41
C SER A 200 -21.88 -43.25 -25.17
N LEU A 201 -23.06 -42.62 -25.24
CA LEU A 201 -24.25 -43.13 -25.91
C LEU A 201 -24.49 -42.51 -27.30
N THR A 202 -23.60 -41.61 -27.75
CA THR A 202 -23.71 -40.92 -29.05
C THR A 202 -22.79 -41.59 -30.07
N PRO A 203 -23.22 -41.87 -31.32
CA PRO A 203 -22.36 -42.42 -32.35
C PRO A 203 -21.13 -41.55 -32.65
N ASP A 204 -19.98 -42.20 -32.86
CA ASP A 204 -18.65 -41.57 -32.95
C ASP A 204 -18.48 -40.56 -34.11
N ASP A 205 -19.29 -40.66 -35.16
CA ASP A 205 -19.18 -39.82 -36.38
C ASP A 205 -20.30 -38.76 -36.50
N SER A 206 -21.05 -38.51 -35.43
CA SER A 206 -22.17 -37.56 -35.47
C SER A 206 -21.76 -36.12 -35.12
N LEU A 207 -22.37 -35.13 -35.77
CA LEU A 207 -22.22 -33.72 -35.38
C LEU A 207 -22.75 -33.44 -33.96
N ASP A 208 -23.78 -34.20 -33.54
CA ASP A 208 -24.29 -34.18 -32.16
C ASP A 208 -23.19 -34.51 -31.14
N LEU A 209 -22.23 -35.39 -31.49
CA LEU A 209 -21.09 -35.70 -30.63
C LEU A 209 -20.13 -34.51 -30.53
N ALA A 210 -19.89 -33.79 -31.63
CA ALA A 210 -19.04 -32.60 -31.63
C ALA A 210 -19.58 -31.50 -30.69
N ASP A 211 -20.90 -31.24 -30.73
CA ASP A 211 -21.57 -30.30 -29.83
C ASP A 211 -21.43 -30.69 -28.35
N ARG A 212 -21.63 -31.97 -28.04
CA ARG A 212 -21.52 -32.50 -26.67
C ARG A 212 -20.10 -32.42 -26.14
N LEU A 213 -19.11 -32.77 -26.97
CA LEU A 213 -17.69 -32.67 -26.64
C LEU A 213 -17.27 -31.22 -26.40
N ASN A 214 -17.76 -30.28 -27.21
CA ASN A 214 -17.52 -28.85 -27.00
C ASN A 214 -18.10 -28.35 -25.66
N ASN A 215 -19.35 -28.74 -25.35
CA ASN A 215 -19.97 -28.39 -24.05
C ASN A 215 -19.22 -29.02 -22.88
N LEU A 216 -18.80 -30.29 -23.00
CA LEU A 216 -17.97 -30.95 -22.00
C LEU A 216 -16.67 -30.19 -21.75
N GLY A 217 -15.95 -29.79 -22.81
CA GLY A 217 -14.71 -29.04 -22.69
C GLY A 217 -14.88 -27.69 -21.99
N LEU A 218 -15.97 -26.97 -22.29
CA LEU A 218 -16.31 -25.71 -21.62
C LEU A 218 -16.59 -25.94 -20.13
N TRP A 219 -17.40 -26.94 -19.78
CA TRP A 219 -17.80 -27.19 -18.38
C TRP A 219 -16.65 -27.72 -17.52
N LEU A 220 -15.79 -28.56 -18.09
CA LEU A 220 -14.54 -28.98 -17.44
C LEU A 220 -13.63 -27.78 -17.19
N SER A 221 -13.48 -26.88 -18.16
CA SER A 221 -12.72 -25.64 -17.97
C SER A 221 -13.31 -24.75 -16.86
N THR A 222 -14.63 -24.66 -16.76
CA THR A 222 -15.32 -23.92 -15.68
C THR A 222 -15.12 -24.60 -14.32
N ARG A 223 -15.11 -25.94 -14.27
CA ARG A 223 -14.87 -26.67 -13.02
C ARG A 223 -13.44 -26.51 -12.56
N PHE A 224 -12.48 -26.53 -13.48
CA PHE A 224 -11.08 -26.21 -13.19
C PHE A 224 -10.96 -24.84 -12.52
N GLU A 225 -11.62 -23.79 -13.02
CA GLU A 225 -11.56 -22.45 -12.42
C GLU A 225 -12.04 -22.40 -10.95
N ARG A 226 -12.91 -23.34 -10.55
CA ARG A 226 -13.43 -23.43 -9.18
C ARG A 226 -12.65 -24.39 -8.28
N THR A 227 -12.00 -25.40 -8.86
CA THR A 227 -11.42 -26.54 -8.11
C THR A 227 -9.90 -26.68 -8.26
N ASP A 228 -9.28 -26.02 -9.24
CA ASP A 228 -7.86 -26.13 -9.61
C ASP A 228 -7.42 -27.57 -9.98
N MET A 229 -8.35 -28.45 -10.38
CA MET A 229 -8.04 -29.83 -10.81
C MET A 229 -7.53 -29.87 -12.25
N ILE A 230 -6.24 -30.12 -12.44
CA ILE A 230 -5.58 -30.04 -13.76
C ILE A 230 -6.10 -31.08 -14.76
N GLU A 231 -6.56 -32.24 -14.26
CA GLU A 231 -7.13 -33.31 -15.10
C GLU A 231 -8.32 -32.80 -15.90
N ASP A 232 -9.09 -31.86 -15.35
CA ASP A 232 -10.21 -31.24 -16.08
C ASP A 232 -9.74 -30.47 -17.31
N LEU A 233 -8.60 -29.79 -17.24
CA LEU A 233 -8.05 -29.08 -18.41
C LEU A 233 -7.53 -30.04 -19.47
N ASP A 234 -6.89 -31.13 -19.06
CA ASP A 234 -6.43 -32.16 -20.00
C ASP A 234 -7.63 -32.78 -20.73
N TYR A 235 -8.68 -33.16 -20.01
CA TYR A 235 -9.90 -33.66 -20.62
C TYR A 235 -10.61 -32.59 -21.46
N ALA A 236 -10.58 -31.31 -21.05
CA ALA A 236 -11.18 -30.22 -21.81
C ALA A 236 -10.50 -30.01 -23.17
N VAL A 237 -9.17 -30.01 -23.18
CA VAL A 237 -8.36 -29.89 -24.40
C VAL A 237 -8.63 -31.07 -25.33
N GLU A 238 -8.65 -32.30 -24.81
CA GLU A 238 -8.92 -33.49 -25.64
C GLU A 238 -10.35 -33.51 -26.20
N ALA A 239 -11.34 -33.13 -25.39
CA ALA A 239 -12.73 -33.00 -25.85
C ALA A 239 -12.87 -31.93 -26.94
N ALA A 240 -12.26 -30.76 -26.75
CA ALA A 240 -12.28 -29.68 -27.73
C ALA A 240 -11.56 -30.05 -29.03
N LYS A 241 -10.41 -30.74 -28.97
CA LYS A 241 -9.70 -31.25 -30.16
C LYS A 241 -10.56 -32.24 -30.95
N LYS A 242 -11.22 -33.19 -30.26
CA LYS A 242 -12.12 -34.16 -30.92
C LYS A 242 -13.33 -33.45 -31.54
N ALA A 243 -13.91 -32.45 -30.88
CA ALA A 243 -15.00 -31.64 -31.43
C ALA A 243 -14.61 -30.91 -32.72
N VAL A 244 -13.44 -30.25 -32.76
CA VAL A 244 -12.92 -29.58 -33.97
C VAL A 244 -12.67 -30.58 -35.09
N LYS A 245 -12.09 -31.75 -34.79
CA LYS A 245 -11.79 -32.79 -35.79
C LYS A 245 -13.04 -33.37 -36.46
N LEU A 246 -14.13 -33.51 -35.70
CA LEU A 246 -15.41 -34.03 -36.21
C LEU A 246 -16.22 -33.01 -37.02
N THR A 247 -15.79 -31.75 -37.05
CA THR A 247 -16.57 -30.65 -37.63
C THR A 247 -15.90 -30.15 -38.92
N PRO A 248 -16.58 -30.21 -40.08
CA PRO A 248 -16.05 -29.66 -41.33
C PRO A 248 -15.80 -28.14 -41.25
N GLU A 249 -14.80 -27.63 -41.97
CA GLU A 249 -14.45 -26.19 -41.92
C GLU A 249 -15.56 -25.26 -42.40
N SER A 250 -16.43 -25.75 -43.30
CA SER A 250 -17.59 -25.03 -43.81
C SER A 250 -18.76 -24.96 -42.81
N HIS A 251 -18.67 -25.67 -41.69
CA HIS A 251 -19.75 -25.73 -40.71
C HIS A 251 -19.81 -24.48 -39.83
N GLN A 252 -21.02 -23.99 -39.53
CA GLN A 252 -21.24 -22.73 -38.81
C GLN A 252 -20.61 -22.69 -37.40
N HIS A 253 -20.45 -23.85 -36.74
CA HIS A 253 -19.89 -23.94 -35.38
C HIS A 253 -18.37 -24.17 -35.36
N TYR A 254 -17.73 -24.44 -36.51
CA TYR A 254 -16.31 -24.76 -36.58
C TYR A 254 -15.42 -23.66 -35.95
N ALA A 255 -15.67 -22.40 -36.30
CA ALA A 255 -14.96 -21.26 -35.74
C ALA A 255 -15.14 -21.13 -34.21
N GLY A 256 -16.35 -21.43 -33.71
CA GLY A 256 -16.67 -21.41 -32.29
C GLY A 256 -15.93 -22.51 -31.51
N TYR A 257 -15.87 -23.73 -32.05
CA TYR A 257 -15.11 -24.83 -31.45
C TYR A 257 -13.61 -24.56 -31.43
N LEU A 258 -13.06 -23.95 -32.51
CA LEU A 258 -11.66 -23.50 -32.52
C LEU A 258 -11.39 -22.47 -31.42
N ASN A 259 -12.29 -21.53 -31.19
CA ASN A 259 -12.15 -20.54 -30.11
C ASN A 259 -12.18 -21.20 -28.72
N ASN A 260 -13.05 -22.19 -28.51
CA ASN A 260 -13.12 -22.92 -27.24
C ASN A 260 -11.90 -23.83 -27.01
N LEU A 261 -11.38 -24.44 -28.08
CA LEU A 261 -10.10 -25.15 -28.07
C LEU A 261 -8.95 -24.20 -27.69
N ALA A 262 -8.92 -23.00 -28.28
CA ALA A 262 -7.93 -21.99 -27.95
C ALA A 262 -7.97 -21.61 -26.47
N ASN A 263 -9.17 -21.38 -25.92
CA ASN A 263 -9.35 -21.06 -24.52
C ASN A 263 -8.94 -22.19 -23.57
N SER A 264 -9.19 -23.45 -23.97
CA SER A 264 -8.80 -24.62 -23.17
C SER A 264 -7.27 -24.75 -23.11
N HIS A 265 -6.59 -24.64 -24.25
CA HIS A 265 -5.13 -24.59 -24.31
C HIS A 265 -4.56 -23.41 -23.52
N GLY A 266 -5.15 -22.22 -23.67
CA GLY A 266 -4.70 -21.02 -22.98
C GLY A 266 -4.83 -21.11 -21.45
N LYS A 267 -5.92 -21.67 -20.93
CA LYS A 267 -6.08 -21.93 -19.48
C LYS A 267 -5.05 -22.97 -18.99
N ARG A 268 -4.78 -24.01 -19.78
CA ARG A 268 -3.74 -24.99 -19.46
C ARG A 268 -2.34 -24.38 -19.48
N PHE A 269 -2.07 -23.47 -20.40
CA PHE A 269 -0.84 -22.68 -20.39
C PHE A 269 -0.74 -21.81 -19.14
N GLN A 270 -1.79 -21.08 -18.75
CA GLN A 270 -1.76 -20.27 -17.52
C GLN A 270 -1.43 -21.11 -16.28
N ARG A 271 -1.79 -22.39 -16.29
CA ARG A 271 -1.53 -23.31 -15.18
C ARG A 271 -0.16 -23.99 -15.21
N THR A 272 0.30 -24.39 -16.39
CA THR A 272 1.49 -25.23 -16.59
C THR A 272 2.70 -24.47 -17.13
N SER A 273 2.48 -23.27 -17.67
CA SER A 273 3.44 -22.48 -18.45
C SER A 273 4.05 -23.23 -19.65
N THR A 274 3.33 -24.23 -20.19
CA THR A 274 3.78 -25.01 -21.35
C THR A 274 3.72 -24.20 -22.64
N VAL A 275 4.87 -23.91 -23.25
CA VAL A 275 4.97 -23.06 -24.45
C VAL A 275 4.17 -23.61 -25.64
N ASP A 276 4.08 -24.93 -25.77
CA ASP A 276 3.28 -25.56 -26.83
C ASP A 276 1.78 -25.24 -26.69
N ASP A 277 1.26 -25.16 -25.46
CA ASP A 277 -0.14 -24.83 -25.23
C ASP A 277 -0.48 -23.41 -25.67
N ILE A 278 0.37 -22.43 -25.37
CA ILE A 278 0.08 -21.05 -25.81
C ILE A 278 0.20 -20.91 -27.33
N ASN A 279 1.12 -21.64 -27.96
CA ASN A 279 1.22 -21.67 -29.42
C ASN A 279 -0.02 -22.32 -30.04
N CYS A 280 -0.50 -23.44 -29.50
CA CYS A 280 -1.75 -24.07 -29.94
C CYS A 280 -2.96 -23.16 -29.72
N ALA A 281 -3.01 -22.40 -28.61
CA ALA A 281 -4.07 -21.44 -28.35
C ALA A 281 -4.11 -20.32 -29.40
N ILE A 282 -2.95 -19.71 -29.69
CA ILE A 282 -2.83 -18.65 -30.70
C ILE A 282 -3.14 -19.18 -32.10
N GLU A 283 -2.70 -20.38 -32.45
CA GLU A 283 -3.01 -21.01 -33.72
C GLU A 283 -4.53 -21.24 -33.87
N ALA A 284 -5.17 -21.82 -32.87
CA ALA A 284 -6.60 -22.09 -32.87
C ALA A 284 -7.43 -20.80 -32.93
N SER A 285 -7.08 -19.77 -32.16
CA SER A 285 -7.72 -18.44 -32.24
C SER A 285 -7.50 -17.77 -33.60
N SER A 286 -6.30 -17.87 -34.17
CA SER A 286 -5.99 -17.32 -35.50
C SER A 286 -6.80 -18.00 -36.60
N ARG A 287 -6.97 -19.33 -36.52
CA ARG A 287 -7.83 -20.11 -37.43
C ARG A 287 -9.29 -19.74 -37.26
N ALA A 288 -9.77 -19.56 -36.02
CA ALA A 288 -11.14 -19.11 -35.75
C ALA A 288 -11.42 -17.76 -36.42
N VAL A 289 -10.52 -16.78 -36.28
CA VAL A 289 -10.64 -15.46 -36.91
C VAL A 289 -10.65 -15.55 -38.45
N LYS A 290 -9.82 -16.41 -39.04
CA LYS A 290 -9.76 -16.61 -40.51
C LYS A 290 -10.98 -17.34 -41.08
N SER A 291 -11.55 -18.27 -40.32
CA SER A 291 -12.65 -19.14 -40.76
C SER A 291 -14.02 -18.47 -40.86
N THR A 292 -14.18 -17.25 -40.32
CA THR A 292 -15.43 -16.49 -40.39
C THR A 292 -15.32 -15.29 -41.33
N SER A 293 -16.27 -15.15 -42.26
CA SER A 293 -16.41 -13.94 -43.10
C SER A 293 -16.97 -12.74 -42.30
N ARG A 294 -17.70 -13.03 -41.22
CA ARG A 294 -18.27 -12.04 -40.30
C ARG A 294 -17.27 -11.84 -39.17
N LYS A 295 -16.61 -10.67 -39.13
CA LYS A 295 -15.63 -10.30 -38.10
C LYS A 295 -16.27 -10.49 -36.71
N HIS A 296 -15.92 -11.58 -36.01
CA HIS A 296 -16.50 -11.91 -34.71
C HIS A 296 -15.63 -11.32 -33.58
N PRO A 297 -16.13 -10.33 -32.82
CA PRO A 297 -15.30 -9.61 -31.85
C PRO A 297 -14.75 -10.52 -30.73
N GLY A 298 -15.51 -11.54 -30.31
CA GLY A 298 -15.04 -12.50 -29.31
C GLY A 298 -13.80 -13.32 -29.74
N PHE A 299 -13.64 -13.62 -31.03
CA PHE A 299 -12.48 -14.37 -31.53
C PHE A 299 -11.24 -13.48 -31.60
N LEU A 300 -11.42 -12.22 -32.01
CA LEU A 300 -10.37 -11.20 -31.97
C LEU A 300 -9.90 -10.94 -30.54
N ASN A 301 -10.82 -10.86 -29.58
CA ASN A 301 -10.47 -10.72 -28.17
C ASN A 301 -9.68 -11.91 -27.64
N SER A 302 -10.12 -13.14 -27.93
CA SER A 302 -9.43 -14.35 -27.48
C SER A 302 -8.02 -14.42 -28.08
N LEU A 303 -7.86 -14.06 -29.35
CA LEU A 303 -6.54 -13.93 -29.99
C LEU A 303 -5.66 -12.90 -29.26
N GLY A 304 -6.21 -11.72 -28.94
CA GLY A 304 -5.49 -10.69 -28.19
C GLY A 304 -5.02 -11.17 -26.81
N VAL A 305 -5.91 -11.81 -26.03
CA VAL A 305 -5.58 -12.37 -24.71
C VAL A 305 -4.40 -13.34 -24.80
N TRP A 306 -4.43 -14.29 -25.74
CA TRP A 306 -3.38 -15.31 -25.86
C TRP A 306 -2.06 -14.76 -26.42
N LEU A 307 -2.10 -13.77 -27.33
CA LEU A 307 -0.90 -13.05 -27.77
C LEU A 307 -0.25 -12.28 -26.61
N CYS A 308 -1.06 -11.58 -25.80
CA CYS A 308 -0.56 -10.90 -24.60
C CYS A 308 0.04 -11.89 -23.60
N ALA A 309 -0.59 -13.04 -23.39
CA ALA A 309 -0.09 -14.08 -22.49
C ALA A 309 1.21 -14.73 -23.00
N ARG A 310 1.38 -14.89 -24.32
CA ARG A 310 2.65 -15.35 -24.89
C ARG A 310 3.75 -14.32 -24.68
N PHE A 311 3.46 -13.03 -24.90
CA PHE A 311 4.41 -11.95 -24.62
C PHE A 311 4.94 -12.00 -23.18
N GLU A 312 4.09 -12.27 -22.18
CA GLU A 312 4.53 -12.37 -20.78
C GLU A 312 5.56 -13.50 -20.53
N THR A 313 5.68 -14.45 -21.45
CA THR A 313 6.70 -15.52 -21.41
C THR A 313 7.85 -15.35 -22.40
N SER A 314 7.60 -14.79 -23.58
CA SER A 314 8.59 -14.66 -24.66
C SER A 314 9.32 -13.32 -24.64
N GLY A 315 8.68 -12.25 -24.16
CA GLY A 315 9.14 -10.87 -24.24
C GLY A 315 9.04 -10.24 -25.65
N GLU A 316 8.45 -10.95 -26.63
CA GLU A 316 8.41 -10.52 -28.03
C GLU A 316 7.39 -9.40 -28.27
N LEU A 317 7.88 -8.18 -28.52
CA LEU A 317 7.03 -6.99 -28.71
C LEU A 317 6.01 -7.12 -29.85
N THR A 318 6.31 -7.93 -30.86
CA THR A 318 5.39 -8.19 -31.98
C THR A 318 4.09 -8.86 -31.54
N ASP A 319 4.13 -9.66 -30.48
CA ASP A 319 2.93 -10.27 -29.90
C ASP A 319 2.04 -9.22 -29.24
N LEU A 320 2.62 -8.23 -28.55
CA LEU A 320 1.85 -7.10 -28.00
C LEU A 320 1.24 -6.23 -29.10
N ASP A 321 1.98 -5.94 -30.16
CA ASP A 321 1.44 -5.15 -31.28
C ASP A 321 0.25 -5.85 -31.94
N HIS A 322 0.36 -7.15 -32.20
CA HIS A 322 -0.75 -7.95 -32.71
C HIS A 322 -1.90 -8.09 -31.70
N SER A 323 -1.61 -8.17 -30.40
CA SER A 323 -2.63 -8.19 -29.35
C SER A 323 -3.45 -6.90 -29.35
N ILE A 324 -2.75 -5.75 -29.39
CA ILE A 324 -3.38 -4.42 -29.45
C ILE A 324 -4.21 -4.28 -30.72
N GLU A 325 -3.70 -4.71 -31.88
CA GLU A 325 -4.47 -4.67 -33.14
C GLU A 325 -5.75 -5.51 -33.04
N ALA A 326 -5.64 -6.76 -32.56
CA ALA A 326 -6.79 -7.65 -32.44
C ALA A 326 -7.84 -7.10 -31.45
N ALA A 327 -7.42 -6.66 -30.28
CA ALA A 327 -8.31 -6.10 -29.26
C ALA A 327 -8.96 -4.78 -29.73
N ARG A 328 -8.20 -3.89 -30.38
CA ARG A 328 -8.73 -2.62 -30.92
C ARG A 328 -9.77 -2.88 -32.00
N ARG A 329 -9.50 -3.81 -32.92
CA ARG A 329 -10.48 -4.23 -33.93
C ARG A 329 -11.74 -4.82 -33.30
N ALA A 330 -11.65 -5.55 -32.19
CA ALA A 330 -12.82 -6.05 -31.46
C ALA A 330 -13.66 -4.90 -30.86
N VAL A 331 -13.01 -3.88 -30.33
CA VAL A 331 -13.66 -2.66 -29.81
C VAL A 331 -14.31 -1.85 -30.94
N ASP A 332 -13.65 -1.71 -32.09
CA ASP A 332 -14.14 -0.88 -33.21
C ASP A 332 -15.38 -1.46 -33.89
N ILE A 333 -15.52 -2.79 -33.95
CA ILE A 333 -16.67 -3.46 -34.59
C ILE A 333 -17.85 -3.68 -33.64
N THR A 334 -17.74 -3.29 -32.37
CA THR A 334 -18.80 -3.48 -31.37
C THR A 334 -19.44 -2.14 -31.00
N SER A 335 -20.76 -2.12 -30.81
CA SER A 335 -21.45 -0.91 -30.34
C SER A 335 -21.12 -0.63 -28.87
N PRO A 336 -21.22 0.64 -28.41
CA PRO A 336 -21.05 0.99 -27.00
C PRO A 336 -21.96 0.22 -26.02
N SER A 337 -23.13 -0.20 -26.47
CA SER A 337 -24.12 -0.97 -25.70
C SER A 337 -23.89 -2.49 -25.72
N HIS A 338 -22.85 -2.99 -26.38
CA HIS A 338 -22.61 -4.42 -26.49
C HIS A 338 -22.22 -5.02 -25.12
N PRO A 339 -22.86 -6.12 -24.65
CA PRO A 339 -22.61 -6.70 -23.33
C PRO A 339 -21.13 -7.01 -23.04
N ASP A 340 -20.43 -7.56 -24.02
CA ASP A 340 -19.01 -7.94 -23.87
C ASP A 340 -18.00 -6.82 -24.18
N ARG A 341 -18.47 -5.59 -24.46
CA ARG A 341 -17.55 -4.49 -24.82
C ARG A 341 -16.52 -4.21 -23.72
N SER A 342 -16.93 -4.32 -22.45
CA SER A 342 -16.04 -4.17 -21.29
C SER A 342 -14.88 -5.17 -21.32
N ALA A 343 -15.13 -6.43 -21.69
CA ALA A 343 -14.08 -7.43 -21.81
C ALA A 343 -13.06 -7.06 -22.91
N PHE A 344 -13.53 -6.53 -24.04
CA PHE A 344 -12.66 -6.12 -25.15
C PHE A 344 -11.80 -4.90 -24.80
N LEU A 345 -12.40 -3.91 -24.13
CA LEU A 345 -11.67 -2.75 -23.62
C LEU A 345 -10.63 -3.16 -22.56
N ASN A 346 -10.96 -4.11 -21.68
CA ASN A 346 -10.03 -4.61 -20.67
C ASN A 346 -8.80 -5.29 -21.29
N THR A 347 -8.98 -6.11 -22.34
CA THR A 347 -7.87 -6.73 -23.08
C THR A 347 -6.99 -5.68 -23.77
N LEU A 348 -7.60 -4.68 -24.41
CA LEU A 348 -6.88 -3.59 -25.06
C LEU A 348 -6.06 -2.77 -24.05
N GLY A 349 -6.69 -2.36 -22.95
CA GLY A 349 -6.01 -1.62 -21.88
C GLY A 349 -4.86 -2.41 -21.26
N THR A 350 -5.04 -3.72 -21.04
CA THR A 350 -3.99 -4.59 -20.49
C THR A 350 -2.81 -4.68 -21.44
N SER A 351 -3.07 -4.88 -22.75
CA SER A 351 -1.99 -4.96 -23.75
C SER A 351 -1.23 -3.65 -23.89
N LEU A 352 -1.93 -2.49 -23.83
CA LEU A 352 -1.30 -1.17 -23.83
C LEU A 352 -0.47 -0.93 -22.57
N SER A 353 -0.95 -1.35 -21.40
CA SER A 353 -0.22 -1.26 -20.13
C SER A 353 1.05 -2.12 -20.16
N ARG A 354 0.98 -3.37 -20.64
CA ARG A 354 2.17 -4.23 -20.85
C ARG A 354 3.16 -3.63 -21.85
N LYS A 355 2.66 -3.01 -22.92
CA LYS A 355 3.51 -2.30 -23.88
C LYS A 355 4.20 -1.10 -23.23
N PHE A 356 3.52 -0.35 -22.37
CA PHE A 356 4.16 0.70 -21.57
C PHE A 356 5.25 0.13 -20.67
N GLU A 357 4.97 -0.94 -19.91
CA GLU A 357 5.97 -1.58 -19.04
C GLU A 357 7.25 -1.95 -19.79
N ARG A 358 7.13 -2.32 -21.08
CA ARG A 358 8.27 -2.73 -21.91
C ARG A 358 8.96 -1.59 -22.67
N THR A 359 8.21 -0.56 -23.07
CA THR A 359 8.71 0.51 -23.97
C THR A 359 8.86 1.87 -23.29
N ASP A 360 8.31 2.04 -22.07
CA ASP A 360 8.25 3.30 -21.32
C ASP A 360 7.54 4.44 -22.10
N SER A 361 6.67 4.07 -23.05
CA SER A 361 5.88 4.97 -23.90
C SER A 361 4.69 5.57 -23.14
N VAL A 362 4.84 6.80 -22.65
CA VAL A 362 3.78 7.53 -21.92
C VAL A 362 2.49 7.66 -22.73
N LYS A 363 2.58 7.67 -24.07
CA LYS A 363 1.41 7.68 -24.95
C LYS A 363 0.56 6.42 -24.75
N ASP A 364 1.20 5.25 -24.71
CA ASP A 364 0.51 3.96 -24.53
C ASP A 364 -0.09 3.86 -23.11
N LEU A 365 0.58 4.41 -22.09
CA LEU A 365 0.04 4.47 -20.73
C LEU A 365 -1.20 5.38 -20.61
N ASN A 366 -1.15 6.58 -21.19
CA ASN A 366 -2.30 7.48 -21.18
C ASN A 366 -3.48 6.88 -21.95
N GLU A 367 -3.20 6.22 -23.08
CA GLU A 367 -4.24 5.49 -23.80
C GLU A 367 -4.81 4.33 -22.98
N ALA A 368 -3.97 3.56 -22.27
CA ALA A 368 -4.46 2.49 -21.37
C ALA A 368 -5.39 3.04 -20.29
N LEU A 369 -5.05 4.18 -19.68
CA LEU A 369 -5.89 4.86 -18.67
C LEU A 369 -7.24 5.29 -19.26
N ASP A 370 -7.25 5.87 -20.45
CA ASP A 370 -8.48 6.27 -21.14
C ASP A 370 -9.36 5.05 -21.46
N ILE A 371 -8.75 3.97 -21.94
CA ILE A 371 -9.44 2.72 -22.28
C ILE A 371 -10.02 2.06 -21.03
N PHE A 372 -9.27 1.98 -19.94
CA PHE A 372 -9.78 1.41 -18.70
C PHE A 372 -10.84 2.29 -18.04
N THR A 373 -10.78 3.62 -18.21
CA THR A 373 -11.84 4.54 -17.75
C THR A 373 -13.14 4.31 -18.52
N GLN A 374 -13.05 4.14 -19.85
CA GLN A 374 -14.20 3.74 -20.68
C GLN A 374 -14.74 2.36 -20.29
N CYS A 375 -13.85 1.41 -20.00
CA CYS A 375 -14.23 0.07 -19.54
C CYS A 375 -15.03 0.14 -18.23
N LEU A 376 -14.57 0.96 -17.27
CA LEU A 376 -15.25 1.14 -16.00
C LEU A 376 -16.65 1.76 -16.19
N GLY A 377 -16.77 2.77 -17.05
CA GLY A 377 -18.06 3.40 -17.38
C GLY A 377 -19.04 2.45 -18.09
N ALA A 378 -18.54 1.43 -18.79
CA ALA A 378 -19.36 0.43 -19.48
C ALA A 378 -19.69 -0.81 -18.62
N THR A 379 -19.10 -0.94 -17.43
CA THR A 379 -19.25 -2.15 -16.58
C THR A 379 -20.24 -1.88 -15.45
N PRO A 380 -21.36 -2.64 -15.35
CA PRO A 380 -22.24 -2.58 -14.17
C PRO A 380 -21.45 -2.88 -12.89
N ARG A 381 -21.79 -2.23 -11.76
CA ARG A 381 -21.08 -2.42 -10.48
C ARG A 381 -21.07 -3.87 -10.01
N ASP A 382 -22.17 -4.58 -10.23
CA ASP A 382 -22.32 -6.00 -9.89
C ASP A 382 -21.77 -6.94 -10.99
N GLY A 383 -21.14 -6.37 -12.02
CA GLY A 383 -20.60 -7.10 -13.16
C GLY A 383 -19.29 -7.83 -12.80
N PRO A 384 -19.01 -9.00 -13.41
CA PRO A 384 -17.86 -9.83 -13.08
C PRO A 384 -16.50 -9.14 -13.33
N ASN A 385 -16.46 -8.15 -14.24
CA ASN A 385 -15.23 -7.45 -14.63
C ASN A 385 -14.99 -6.12 -13.88
N PHE A 386 -15.93 -5.68 -13.02
CA PHE A 386 -15.86 -4.38 -12.36
C PHE A 386 -14.58 -4.25 -11.51
N ALA A 387 -14.39 -5.20 -10.59
CA ALA A 387 -13.21 -5.23 -9.73
C ALA A 387 -11.90 -5.45 -10.51
N SER A 388 -11.91 -6.16 -11.64
CA SER A 388 -10.71 -6.31 -12.48
C SER A 388 -10.30 -4.99 -13.12
N THR A 389 -11.27 -4.24 -13.64
CA THR A 389 -11.03 -2.93 -14.28
C THR A 389 -10.47 -1.93 -13.26
N LEU A 390 -11.03 -1.92 -12.04
CA LEU A 390 -10.54 -1.10 -10.93
C LEU A 390 -9.08 -1.43 -10.56
N ASN A 391 -8.73 -2.71 -10.46
CA ASN A 391 -7.34 -3.13 -10.19
C ASN A 391 -6.39 -2.63 -11.28
N ASN A 392 -6.78 -2.78 -12.56
CA ASN A 392 -5.94 -2.40 -13.69
C ASN A 392 -5.77 -0.88 -13.79
N LEU A 393 -6.83 -0.10 -13.53
CA LEU A 393 -6.74 1.36 -13.38
C LEU A 393 -5.75 1.73 -12.28
N GLY A 394 -5.86 1.09 -11.12
CA GLY A 394 -4.97 1.35 -10.00
C GLY A 394 -3.50 1.07 -10.33
N ILE A 395 -3.23 -0.03 -11.03
CA ILE A 395 -1.87 -0.36 -11.52
C ILE A 395 -1.36 0.71 -12.49
N CYS A 396 -2.17 1.13 -13.48
CA CYS A 396 -1.76 2.15 -14.46
C CYS A 396 -1.52 3.53 -13.81
N HIS A 397 -2.32 3.91 -12.81
CA HIS A 397 -2.06 5.12 -12.04
C HIS A 397 -0.76 5.02 -11.23
N GLY A 398 -0.46 3.85 -10.66
CA GLY A 398 0.82 3.58 -10.00
C GLY A 398 2.02 3.71 -10.95
N MET A 399 1.92 3.16 -12.15
CA MET A 399 2.92 3.32 -13.22
C MET A 399 3.11 4.79 -13.62
N ARG A 400 2.00 5.54 -13.76
CA ARG A 400 2.06 6.98 -14.07
C ARG A 400 2.74 7.75 -12.94
N PHE A 401 2.48 7.39 -11.69
CA PHE A 401 3.20 7.92 -10.54
C PHE A 401 4.71 7.62 -10.60
N GLU A 402 5.12 6.39 -10.91
CA GLU A 402 6.55 6.03 -11.02
C GLU A 402 7.27 6.84 -12.10
N ARG A 403 6.55 7.25 -13.17
CA ARG A 403 7.09 8.08 -14.25
C ARG A 403 7.05 9.59 -13.95
N ALA A 404 5.90 10.10 -13.50
CA ALA A 404 5.63 11.55 -13.37
C ALA A 404 5.83 12.08 -11.94
N GLY A 405 5.84 11.21 -10.93
CA GLY A 405 6.08 11.55 -9.53
C GLY A 405 4.92 12.21 -8.79
N SER A 406 3.73 12.31 -9.41
CA SER A 406 2.52 12.93 -8.84
C SER A 406 1.91 12.10 -7.72
N ILE A 407 1.89 12.63 -6.48
CA ILE A 407 1.29 11.94 -5.33
C ILE A 407 -0.21 11.68 -5.56
N ALA A 408 -0.91 12.57 -6.25
CA ALA A 408 -2.32 12.38 -6.57
C ALA A 408 -2.57 11.09 -7.37
N ASP A 409 -1.67 10.75 -8.31
CA ASP A 409 -1.77 9.50 -9.07
C ASP A 409 -1.63 8.27 -8.17
N LEU A 410 -0.74 8.35 -7.17
CA LEU A 410 -0.55 7.28 -6.21
C LEU A 410 -1.74 7.11 -5.26
N ASP A 411 -2.37 8.21 -4.85
CA ASP A 411 -3.60 8.15 -4.06
C ASP A 411 -4.76 7.55 -4.88
N TYR A 412 -4.91 7.94 -6.16
CA TYR A 412 -5.87 7.30 -7.07
C TYR A 412 -5.56 5.80 -7.27
N ALA A 413 -4.28 5.42 -7.35
CA ALA A 413 -3.87 4.03 -7.46
C ALA A 413 -4.30 3.20 -6.24
N ILE A 414 -4.08 3.72 -5.04
CA ILE A 414 -4.51 3.09 -3.78
C ILE A 414 -6.04 3.02 -3.70
N GLU A 415 -6.74 4.10 -4.05
CA GLU A 415 -8.20 4.13 -4.05
C GLU A 415 -8.80 3.02 -4.92
N ARG A 416 -8.38 2.95 -6.18
CA ARG A 416 -8.93 2.01 -7.16
C ARG A 416 -8.55 0.56 -6.85
N THR A 417 -7.32 0.30 -6.36
CA THR A 417 -6.94 -1.05 -5.90
C THR A 417 -7.67 -1.46 -4.62
N HIS A 418 -7.95 -0.52 -3.70
CA HIS A 418 -8.74 -0.80 -2.51
C HIS A 418 -10.19 -1.12 -2.86
N GLU A 419 -10.83 -0.31 -3.71
CA GLU A 419 -12.18 -0.56 -4.21
C GLU A 419 -12.28 -1.92 -4.92
N SER A 420 -11.26 -2.28 -5.70
CA SER A 420 -11.16 -3.60 -6.31
C SER A 420 -11.20 -4.73 -5.28
N VAL A 421 -10.41 -4.64 -4.20
CA VAL A 421 -10.37 -5.65 -3.12
C VAL A 421 -11.73 -5.76 -2.44
N VAL A 422 -12.36 -4.64 -2.11
CA VAL A 422 -13.66 -4.60 -1.44
C VAL A 422 -14.77 -5.18 -2.32
N SER A 423 -14.78 -4.89 -3.61
CA SER A 423 -15.74 -5.46 -4.58
C SER A 423 -15.45 -6.92 -4.96
N THR A 424 -14.53 -7.61 -4.26
CA THR A 424 -14.18 -9.00 -4.52
C THR A 424 -14.70 -9.92 -3.41
N PRO A 425 -15.53 -10.94 -3.73
CA PRO A 425 -15.95 -11.93 -2.75
C PRO A 425 -14.76 -12.66 -2.11
N HIS A 426 -14.84 -12.97 -0.81
CA HIS A 426 -13.73 -13.57 -0.05
C HIS A 426 -13.20 -14.91 -0.62
N GLY A 427 -14.04 -15.70 -1.29
CA GLY A 427 -13.64 -16.96 -1.92
C GLY A 427 -13.17 -16.84 -3.38
N HIS A 428 -13.09 -15.62 -3.92
CA HIS A 428 -12.77 -15.42 -5.34
C HIS A 428 -11.28 -15.70 -5.62
N PRO A 429 -10.93 -16.51 -6.65
CA PRO A 429 -9.53 -16.89 -6.93
C PRO A 429 -8.55 -15.73 -7.15
N GLN A 430 -9.06 -14.60 -7.65
CA GLN A 430 -8.25 -13.39 -7.93
C GLN A 430 -8.09 -12.43 -6.74
N LEU A 431 -8.70 -12.70 -5.58
CA LEU A 431 -8.55 -11.84 -4.40
C LEU A 431 -7.08 -11.68 -3.94
N PRO A 432 -6.24 -12.74 -3.90
CA PRO A 432 -4.83 -12.60 -3.56
C PRO A 432 -4.05 -11.66 -4.50
N ASN A 433 -4.34 -11.70 -5.81
CA ASN A 433 -3.73 -10.81 -6.79
C ASN A 433 -4.08 -9.34 -6.52
N ARG A 434 -5.36 -9.05 -6.23
CA ARG A 434 -5.84 -7.69 -5.94
C ARG A 434 -5.25 -7.13 -4.64
N LEU A 435 -5.14 -7.97 -3.60
CA LEU A 435 -4.45 -7.62 -2.35
C LEU A 435 -2.96 -7.31 -2.58
N ASN A 436 -2.29 -8.10 -3.42
CA ASN A 436 -0.90 -7.85 -3.78
C ASN A 436 -0.71 -6.51 -4.52
N SER A 437 -1.61 -6.17 -5.45
CA SER A 437 -1.61 -4.87 -6.13
C SER A 437 -1.77 -3.72 -5.14
N LEU A 438 -2.75 -3.78 -4.25
CA LEU A 438 -2.97 -2.78 -3.19
C LEU A 438 -1.71 -2.63 -2.32
N GLY A 439 -1.14 -3.75 -1.87
CA GLY A 439 0.09 -3.74 -1.07
C GLY A 439 1.28 -3.11 -1.80
N ASN A 440 1.35 -3.22 -3.12
CA ASN A 440 2.41 -2.57 -3.91
C ASN A 440 2.22 -1.05 -4.01
N GLN A 441 0.99 -0.56 -4.14
CA GLN A 441 0.70 0.88 -4.15
C GLN A 441 0.97 1.52 -2.78
N LEU A 442 0.58 0.85 -1.69
CA LEU A 442 0.88 1.29 -0.32
C LEU A 442 2.40 1.31 -0.04
N ARG A 443 3.13 0.29 -0.50
CA ARG A 443 4.60 0.27 -0.44
C ARG A 443 5.22 1.46 -1.19
N ALA A 444 4.73 1.76 -2.39
CA ALA A 444 5.21 2.89 -3.17
C ALA A 444 4.95 4.22 -2.44
N ARG A 445 3.79 4.37 -1.78
CA ARG A 445 3.48 5.56 -0.97
C ARG A 445 4.41 5.69 0.22
N PHE A 446 4.64 4.59 0.96
CA PHE A 446 5.64 4.55 2.02
C PHE A 446 7.03 5.01 1.53
N GLN A 447 7.50 4.58 0.37
CA GLN A 447 8.81 5.01 -0.14
C GLN A 447 8.89 6.51 -0.46
N ARG A 448 7.75 7.16 -0.70
CA ARG A 448 7.68 8.60 -0.99
C ARG A 448 7.47 9.46 0.23
N THR A 449 6.57 9.03 1.10
CA THR A 449 6.18 9.78 2.29
C THR A 449 7.10 9.42 3.46
N GLY A 450 7.44 8.15 3.62
CA GLY A 450 8.09 7.58 4.80
C GLY A 450 7.10 7.11 5.87
N ALA A 451 5.78 7.12 5.59
CA ALA A 451 4.73 6.85 6.57
C ALA A 451 4.66 5.35 6.92
N MET A 452 5.13 4.97 8.11
CA MET A 452 5.28 3.56 8.50
C MET A 452 3.97 2.77 8.43
N GLN A 453 2.84 3.41 8.68
CA GLN A 453 1.52 2.78 8.61
C GLN A 453 1.19 2.22 7.22
N ASP A 454 1.61 2.90 6.14
CA ASP A 454 1.43 2.40 4.78
C ASP A 454 2.21 1.10 4.55
N LEU A 455 3.41 1.00 5.14
CA LEU A 455 4.22 -0.21 5.07
C LEU A 455 3.58 -1.36 5.85
N GLU A 456 3.03 -1.09 7.04
CA GLU A 456 2.33 -2.12 7.82
C GLU A 456 1.07 -2.63 7.09
N HIS A 457 0.27 -1.76 6.49
CA HIS A 457 -0.87 -2.20 5.66
C HIS A 457 -0.43 -2.95 4.41
N ALA A 458 0.68 -2.53 3.79
CA ALA A 458 1.25 -3.25 2.66
C ALA A 458 1.64 -4.69 3.04
N ILE A 459 2.21 -4.87 4.25
CA ILE A 459 2.59 -6.18 4.80
C ILE A 459 1.34 -7.01 5.09
N ASP A 460 0.34 -6.44 5.77
CA ASP A 460 -0.92 -7.12 6.08
C ASP A 460 -1.64 -7.60 4.80
N ALA A 461 -1.74 -6.75 3.77
CA ALA A 461 -2.32 -7.14 2.48
C ALA A 461 -1.57 -8.31 1.83
N ALA A 462 -0.22 -8.30 1.87
CA ALA A 462 0.60 -9.38 1.33
C ALA A 462 0.49 -10.68 2.15
N GLU A 463 0.43 -10.60 3.48
CA GLU A 463 0.21 -11.76 4.35
C GLU A 463 -1.19 -12.37 4.13
N LYS A 464 -2.23 -11.55 3.99
CA LYS A 464 -3.58 -11.99 3.62
C LYS A 464 -3.59 -12.69 2.26
N ALA A 465 -2.92 -12.12 1.25
CA ALA A 465 -2.81 -12.73 -0.07
C ALA A 465 -2.19 -14.14 0.01
N ILE A 466 -1.10 -14.31 0.75
CA ILE A 466 -0.43 -15.62 0.94
C ILE A 466 -1.31 -16.59 1.73
N LYS A 467 -2.06 -16.11 2.73
CA LYS A 467 -2.95 -16.94 3.54
C LYS A 467 -4.14 -17.49 2.74
N ILE A 468 -4.67 -16.70 1.80
CA ILE A 468 -5.81 -17.07 0.97
C ILE A 468 -5.38 -17.90 -0.25
N ALA A 469 -4.23 -17.59 -0.85
CA ALA A 469 -3.77 -18.26 -2.06
C ALA A 469 -3.37 -19.72 -1.79
N ALA A 470 -3.86 -20.64 -2.63
CA ALA A 470 -3.34 -21.99 -2.69
C ALA A 470 -1.85 -21.96 -3.08
N LYS A 471 -1.02 -22.80 -2.44
CA LYS A 471 0.42 -22.91 -2.78
C LYS A 471 0.66 -23.34 -4.24
N THR A 472 -0.34 -23.99 -4.82
CA THR A 472 -0.34 -24.46 -6.20
C THR A 472 -0.63 -23.32 -7.20
N HIS A 473 -1.09 -22.15 -6.73
CA HIS A 473 -1.47 -21.03 -7.58
C HIS A 473 -0.25 -20.45 -8.35
N PRO A 474 -0.37 -20.17 -9.67
CA PRO A 474 0.77 -19.71 -10.50
C PRO A 474 1.49 -18.46 -9.96
N HIS A 475 0.75 -17.49 -9.40
CA HIS A 475 1.32 -16.27 -8.83
C HIS A 475 1.72 -16.37 -7.35
N TYR A 476 1.62 -17.55 -6.72
CA TYR A 476 2.04 -17.73 -5.32
C TYR A 476 3.49 -17.28 -5.05
N PRO A 477 4.48 -17.58 -5.91
CA PRO A 477 5.85 -17.10 -5.75
C PRO A 477 5.97 -15.58 -5.79
N THR A 478 5.16 -14.92 -6.62
CA THR A 478 5.10 -13.45 -6.70
C THR A 478 4.63 -12.84 -5.38
N TYR A 479 3.65 -13.46 -4.71
CA TYR A 479 3.18 -12.97 -3.40
C TYR A 479 4.27 -13.11 -2.32
N LEU A 480 5.04 -14.21 -2.32
CA LEU A 480 6.16 -14.41 -1.40
C LEU A 480 7.24 -13.34 -1.58
N SER A 481 7.68 -13.12 -2.83
CA SER A 481 8.69 -12.10 -3.17
C SER A 481 8.20 -10.69 -2.83
N SER A 482 6.92 -10.41 -3.10
CA SER A 482 6.28 -9.13 -2.77
C SER A 482 6.23 -8.85 -1.27
N LEU A 483 5.97 -9.86 -0.43
CA LEU A 483 6.07 -9.74 1.02
C LEU A 483 7.52 -9.54 1.47
N ALA A 484 8.47 -10.28 0.90
CA ALA A 484 9.88 -10.17 1.23
C ALA A 484 10.44 -8.75 1.00
N ASN A 485 10.04 -8.10 -0.09
CA ASN A 485 10.42 -6.71 -0.37
C ASN A 485 9.90 -5.74 0.71
N LYS A 486 8.66 -5.94 1.19
CA LYS A 486 8.07 -5.12 2.25
C LYS A 486 8.74 -5.36 3.60
N LEU A 487 9.09 -6.61 3.91
CA LEU A 487 9.86 -6.95 5.12
C LEU A 487 11.28 -6.38 5.09
N SER A 488 11.91 -6.32 3.91
CA SER A 488 13.22 -5.67 3.74
C SER A 488 13.15 -4.16 4.04
N LEU A 489 12.10 -3.47 3.57
CA LEU A 489 11.85 -2.07 3.91
C LEU A 489 11.57 -1.88 5.41
N ARG A 490 10.85 -2.82 6.04
CA ARG A 490 10.60 -2.79 7.48
C ARG A 490 11.88 -2.97 8.28
N PHE A 491 12.80 -3.83 7.81
CA PHE A 491 14.14 -3.93 8.36
C PHE A 491 14.90 -2.59 8.25
N GLU A 492 14.88 -1.92 7.10
CA GLU A 492 15.56 -0.62 6.94
C GLU A 492 15.07 0.43 7.96
N ARG A 493 13.79 0.36 8.36
CA ARG A 493 13.18 1.25 9.34
C ARG A 493 13.42 0.87 10.79
N THR A 494 13.35 -0.41 11.12
CA THR A 494 13.37 -0.91 12.52
C THR A 494 14.76 -1.41 12.94
N SER A 495 15.62 -1.73 11.97
CA SER A 495 16.89 -2.45 12.14
C SER A 495 16.73 -3.84 12.79
N GLU A 496 15.53 -4.42 12.80
CA GLU A 496 15.25 -5.73 13.40
C GLU A 496 15.56 -6.87 12.42
N VAL A 497 16.71 -7.52 12.61
CA VAL A 497 17.30 -8.50 11.67
C VAL A 497 16.36 -9.65 11.29
N HIS A 498 15.46 -10.06 12.18
CA HIS A 498 14.54 -11.18 11.93
C HIS A 498 13.58 -10.92 10.74
N HIS A 499 13.23 -9.65 10.45
CA HIS A 499 12.45 -9.30 9.26
C HIS A 499 13.23 -9.58 7.97
N LEU A 500 14.54 -9.30 7.98
CA LEU A 500 15.41 -9.53 6.83
C LEU A 500 15.67 -11.02 6.62
N ASP A 501 15.85 -11.79 7.70
CA ASP A 501 15.99 -13.26 7.61
C ASP A 501 14.71 -13.90 7.04
N ARG A 502 13.53 -13.44 7.48
CA ARG A 502 12.23 -13.88 6.92
C ARG A 502 12.10 -13.48 5.44
N ALA A 503 12.55 -12.29 5.04
CA ALA A 503 12.53 -11.86 3.65
C ALA A 503 13.36 -12.79 2.75
N ILE A 504 14.59 -13.14 3.18
CA ILE A 504 15.48 -14.04 2.42
C ILE A 504 14.86 -15.44 2.28
N ASP A 505 14.29 -16.00 3.35
CA ASP A 505 13.60 -17.30 3.31
C ASP A 505 12.41 -17.30 2.33
N LEU A 506 11.60 -16.23 2.32
CA LEU A 506 10.49 -16.11 1.38
C LEU A 506 10.95 -16.01 -0.07
N ILE A 507 12.05 -15.31 -0.35
CA ILE A 507 12.62 -15.21 -1.70
C ILE A 507 13.19 -16.56 -2.14
N ASP A 508 13.92 -17.26 -1.26
CA ASP A 508 14.44 -18.60 -1.57
C ASP A 508 13.29 -19.58 -1.89
N LYS A 509 12.18 -19.52 -1.13
CA LYS A 509 10.95 -20.29 -1.44
C LYS A 509 10.32 -19.90 -2.77
N ALA A 510 10.31 -18.61 -3.11
CA ALA A 510 9.79 -18.15 -4.40
C ALA A 510 10.63 -18.70 -5.57
N ILE A 511 11.97 -18.69 -5.44
CA ILE A 511 12.90 -19.21 -6.47
C ILE A 511 12.76 -20.73 -6.65
N GLN A 512 12.48 -21.47 -5.57
CA GLN A 512 12.32 -22.93 -5.61
C GLN A 512 10.98 -23.38 -6.22
N ALA A 513 10.00 -22.49 -6.38
CA ALA A 513 8.73 -22.82 -7.00
C ALA A 513 8.89 -23.01 -8.52
N THR A 514 8.21 -24.01 -9.10
CA THR A 514 8.27 -24.33 -10.54
C THR A 514 6.85 -24.37 -11.12
N PRO A 515 6.58 -23.82 -12.33
CA PRO A 515 7.49 -23.16 -13.29
C PRO A 515 7.43 -21.62 -13.22
N LEU A 516 8.59 -20.95 -13.33
CA LEU A 516 8.71 -19.48 -13.33
C LEU A 516 9.12 -18.94 -14.71
N SER A 517 8.59 -17.78 -15.10
CA SER A 517 9.09 -17.05 -16.28
C SER A 517 10.50 -16.49 -16.03
N ARG A 518 11.25 -16.28 -17.12
CA ARG A 518 12.63 -15.79 -17.07
C ARG A 518 12.73 -14.42 -16.39
N ASP A 519 11.79 -13.52 -16.67
CA ASP A 519 11.73 -12.18 -16.08
C ASP A 519 11.37 -12.22 -14.59
N SER A 520 10.39 -13.06 -14.19
CA SER A 520 10.04 -13.24 -12.78
C SER A 520 11.22 -13.75 -11.97
N LEU A 521 11.95 -14.72 -12.53
CA LEU A 521 13.13 -15.29 -11.89
C LEU A 521 14.26 -14.26 -11.73
N ALA A 522 14.47 -13.40 -12.74
CA ALA A 522 15.43 -12.30 -12.65
C ALA A 522 15.10 -11.31 -11.51
N ALA A 523 13.83 -10.92 -11.40
CA ALA A 523 13.36 -10.04 -10.33
C ALA A 523 13.58 -10.65 -8.94
N TYR A 524 13.34 -11.96 -8.77
CA TYR A 524 13.54 -12.64 -7.48
C TYR A 524 15.01 -12.73 -7.10
N TYR A 525 15.89 -13.02 -8.06
CA TYR A 525 17.33 -13.01 -7.84
C TYR A 525 17.87 -11.61 -7.50
N ASN A 526 17.33 -10.56 -8.11
CA ASN A 526 17.67 -9.18 -7.74
C ASN A 526 17.28 -8.87 -6.29
N ASN A 527 16.05 -9.27 -5.88
CA ASN A 527 15.60 -9.06 -4.50
C ASN A 527 16.46 -9.85 -3.51
N LEU A 528 16.83 -11.11 -3.86
CA LEU A 528 17.73 -11.92 -3.05
C LEU A 528 19.10 -11.26 -2.89
N GLY A 529 19.69 -10.78 -4.00
CA GLY A 529 20.97 -10.07 -3.99
C GLY A 529 20.94 -8.82 -3.12
N SER A 530 19.88 -8.03 -3.20
CA SER A 530 19.68 -6.84 -2.38
C SER A 530 19.56 -7.18 -0.88
N SER A 531 18.69 -8.13 -0.51
CA SER A 531 18.48 -8.50 0.90
C SER A 531 19.73 -9.15 1.53
N LEU A 532 20.45 -10.01 0.80
CA LEU A 532 21.70 -10.61 1.27
C LEU A 532 22.80 -9.57 1.46
N ARG A 533 22.93 -8.59 0.53
CA ARG A 533 23.84 -7.45 0.68
C ARG A 533 23.55 -6.66 1.96
N THR A 534 22.29 -6.32 2.18
CA THR A 534 21.86 -5.60 3.40
C THR A 534 22.19 -6.39 4.67
N ARG A 535 22.01 -7.72 4.66
CA ARG A 535 22.36 -8.57 5.81
C ARG A 535 23.87 -8.63 6.03
N TYR A 536 24.65 -8.71 4.94
CA TYR A 536 26.11 -8.66 4.99
C TYR A 536 26.62 -7.34 5.60
N GLU A 537 26.10 -6.19 5.19
CA GLU A 537 26.51 -4.88 5.72
C GLU A 537 26.30 -4.77 7.24
N LYS A 538 25.27 -5.45 7.77
CA LYS A 538 24.85 -5.35 9.17
C LYS A 538 25.43 -6.42 10.07
N VAL A 539 25.50 -7.66 9.59
CA VAL A 539 25.93 -8.84 10.37
C VAL A 539 27.36 -9.26 10.01
N GLY A 540 27.86 -8.93 8.82
CA GLY A 540 29.23 -9.24 8.38
C GLY A 540 29.47 -10.69 7.95
N ARG A 541 28.42 -11.45 7.59
CA ARG A 541 28.57 -12.86 7.15
C ARG A 541 29.10 -12.97 5.73
N GLU A 542 30.33 -13.44 5.54
CA GLU A 542 30.95 -13.55 4.21
C GLU A 542 30.17 -14.44 3.22
N SER A 543 29.49 -15.49 3.70
CA SER A 543 28.64 -16.33 2.85
C SER A 543 27.53 -15.53 2.14
N ASP A 544 27.05 -14.45 2.77
CA ASP A 544 25.96 -13.65 2.24
C ASP A 544 26.41 -12.79 1.06
N ILE A 545 27.63 -12.21 1.12
CA ILE A 545 28.11 -11.37 0.02
C ILE A 545 28.43 -12.22 -1.23
N VAL A 546 28.94 -13.43 -1.06
CA VAL A 546 29.17 -14.37 -2.18
C VAL A 546 27.84 -14.74 -2.84
N ARG A 547 26.84 -15.17 -2.04
CA ARG A 547 25.49 -15.45 -2.57
C ARG A 547 24.83 -14.22 -3.18
N ALA A 548 25.07 -13.02 -2.65
CA ALA A 548 24.51 -11.77 -3.18
C ALA A 548 25.06 -11.44 -4.58
N ILE A 549 26.35 -11.69 -4.82
CA ILE A 549 27.00 -11.52 -6.12
C ILE A 549 26.45 -12.54 -7.11
N GLU A 550 26.37 -13.82 -6.72
CA GLU A 550 25.81 -14.87 -7.56
C GLU A 550 24.36 -14.58 -7.96
N ALA A 551 23.53 -14.17 -7.00
CA ALA A 551 22.14 -13.80 -7.26
C ALA A 551 22.03 -12.57 -8.17
N SER A 552 22.76 -11.49 -7.87
CA SER A 552 22.71 -10.27 -8.69
C SER A 552 23.23 -10.49 -10.12
N ASN A 553 24.26 -11.33 -10.31
CA ASN A 553 24.73 -11.72 -11.65
C ASN A 553 23.66 -12.50 -12.41
N LYS A 554 23.05 -13.51 -11.77
CA LYS A 554 21.94 -14.27 -12.39
C LYS A 554 20.78 -13.37 -12.80
N ALA A 555 20.43 -12.36 -11.99
CA ALA A 555 19.41 -11.38 -12.36
C ALA A 555 19.77 -10.65 -13.65
N VAL A 556 21.00 -10.14 -13.76
CA VAL A 556 21.47 -9.44 -14.97
C VAL A 556 21.55 -10.37 -16.18
N ASP A 557 22.04 -11.60 -16.02
CA ASP A 557 22.19 -12.58 -17.11
C ASP A 557 20.84 -13.09 -17.66
N LEU A 558 19.81 -13.13 -16.82
CA LEU A 558 18.47 -13.54 -17.20
C LEU A 558 17.72 -12.43 -17.96
N THR A 559 18.10 -11.17 -17.78
CA THR A 559 17.41 -9.99 -18.31
C THR A 559 17.97 -9.53 -19.65
N ALA A 560 17.10 -9.26 -20.62
CA ALA A 560 17.50 -8.70 -21.92
C ALA A 560 18.05 -7.26 -21.77
N ARG A 561 19.00 -6.87 -22.63
CA ARG A 561 19.71 -5.57 -22.51
C ARG A 561 18.80 -4.34 -22.68
N ASP A 562 17.71 -4.50 -23.42
CA ASP A 562 16.68 -3.50 -23.69
C ASP A 562 15.54 -3.53 -22.65
N HIS A 563 15.58 -4.43 -21.66
CA HIS A 563 14.57 -4.51 -20.61
C HIS A 563 14.64 -3.29 -19.69
N PRO A 564 13.52 -2.60 -19.39
CA PRO A 564 13.53 -1.39 -18.54
C PRO A 564 14.17 -1.59 -17.15
N ASP A 565 13.88 -2.73 -16.51
CA ASP A 565 14.47 -3.11 -15.20
C ASP A 565 15.98 -3.40 -15.20
N ILE A 566 16.65 -3.53 -16.35
CA ILE A 566 18.10 -3.79 -16.39
C ILE A 566 18.89 -2.75 -15.60
N SER A 567 18.41 -1.50 -15.62
CA SER A 567 19.00 -0.39 -14.87
C SER A 567 18.96 -0.62 -13.36
N SER A 568 17.83 -1.11 -12.84
CA SER A 568 17.67 -1.45 -11.42
C SER A 568 18.59 -2.61 -11.03
N TYR A 569 18.69 -3.66 -11.84
CA TYR A 569 19.49 -4.85 -11.53
C TYR A 569 20.99 -4.57 -11.58
N LEU A 570 21.44 -3.77 -12.56
CA LEU A 570 22.82 -3.29 -12.63
C LEU A 570 23.17 -2.40 -11.43
N ASN A 571 22.26 -1.55 -10.97
CA ASN A 571 22.46 -0.76 -9.75
C ASN A 571 22.60 -1.67 -8.51
N THR A 572 21.77 -2.71 -8.37
CA THR A 572 21.90 -3.69 -7.29
C THR A 572 23.26 -4.39 -7.36
N LEU A 573 23.64 -4.94 -8.51
CA LEU A 573 24.92 -5.62 -8.71
C LEU A 573 26.12 -4.73 -8.37
N GLY A 574 26.09 -3.47 -8.83
CA GLY A 574 27.14 -2.51 -8.51
C GLY A 574 27.25 -2.26 -7.00
N ASN A 575 26.12 -2.03 -6.32
CA ASN A 575 26.11 -1.85 -4.88
C ASN A 575 26.60 -3.10 -4.11
N VAL A 576 26.33 -4.32 -4.60
CA VAL A 576 26.88 -5.55 -4.00
C VAL A 576 28.41 -5.55 -4.05
N PHE A 577 29.01 -5.23 -5.20
CA PHE A 577 30.48 -5.10 -5.30
C PHE A 577 31.02 -4.00 -4.37
N GLY A 578 30.31 -2.87 -4.30
CA GLY A 578 30.65 -1.79 -3.37
C GLY A 578 30.64 -2.22 -1.90
N SER A 579 29.63 -2.98 -1.46
CA SER A 579 29.58 -3.51 -0.10
C SER A 579 30.76 -4.46 0.18
N ARG A 580 31.15 -5.28 -0.80
CA ARG A 580 32.35 -6.15 -0.67
C ARG A 580 33.63 -5.32 -0.52
N PHE A 581 33.80 -4.29 -1.36
CA PHE A 581 34.95 -3.38 -1.30
C PHE A 581 35.13 -2.79 0.11
N HIS A 582 34.07 -2.39 0.81
CA HIS A 582 34.17 -1.84 2.17
C HIS A 582 34.86 -2.75 3.20
N ARG A 583 34.99 -4.05 2.92
CA ARG A 583 35.69 -5.02 3.79
C ARG A 583 36.99 -5.54 3.19
N THR A 584 37.10 -5.61 1.86
CA THR A 584 38.26 -6.19 1.17
C THR A 584 39.28 -5.15 0.71
N ASP A 585 38.89 -3.88 0.62
CA ASP A 585 39.65 -2.79 -0.03
C ASP A 585 40.10 -3.11 -1.48
N SER A 586 39.40 -4.04 -2.15
CA SER A 586 39.69 -4.46 -3.52
C SER A 586 39.31 -3.39 -4.55
N LEU A 587 40.29 -2.78 -5.20
CA LEU A 587 40.04 -1.78 -6.25
C LEU A 587 39.23 -2.35 -7.45
N ASP A 588 39.39 -3.63 -7.79
CA ASP A 588 38.59 -4.29 -8.83
C ASP A 588 37.10 -4.29 -8.48
N ASP A 589 36.74 -4.48 -7.19
CA ASP A 589 35.36 -4.42 -6.75
C ASP A 589 34.79 -3.00 -6.87
N LEU A 590 35.58 -2.00 -6.52
CA LEU A 590 35.18 -0.61 -6.64
C LEU A 590 35.00 -0.18 -8.10
N ASP A 591 35.86 -0.65 -8.98
CA ASP A 591 35.75 -0.39 -10.43
C ASP A 591 34.51 -1.09 -11.01
N ARG A 592 34.26 -2.35 -10.67
CA ARG A 592 33.03 -3.07 -11.08
C ARG A 592 31.78 -2.42 -10.52
N CYS A 593 31.82 -1.89 -9.30
CA CYS A 593 30.72 -1.14 -8.70
C CYS A 593 30.37 0.09 -9.56
N ILE A 594 31.36 0.94 -9.83
CA ILE A 594 31.19 2.18 -10.61
C ILE A 594 30.77 1.86 -12.05
N GLU A 595 31.35 0.83 -12.67
CA GLU A 595 31.01 0.41 -14.02
C GLU A 595 29.54 0.00 -14.14
N ASN A 596 29.06 -0.87 -13.24
CA ASN A 596 27.68 -1.35 -13.27
C ASN A 596 26.67 -0.23 -12.97
N ILE A 597 26.94 0.62 -11.98
CA ILE A 597 26.06 1.76 -11.68
C ILE A 597 26.08 2.77 -12.83
N THR A 598 27.23 3.01 -13.49
CA THR A 598 27.28 3.87 -14.68
C THR A 598 26.44 3.30 -15.83
N LYS A 599 26.51 1.98 -16.07
CA LYS A 599 25.65 1.30 -17.05
C LYS A 599 24.17 1.46 -16.68
N ALA A 600 23.83 1.34 -15.40
CA ALA A 600 22.46 1.56 -14.90
C ALA A 600 21.95 2.98 -15.21
N VAL A 601 22.73 4.02 -14.89
CA VAL A 601 22.36 5.43 -15.14
C VAL A 601 22.19 5.72 -16.64
N LYS A 602 23.00 5.08 -17.49
CA LYS A 602 22.91 5.23 -18.96
C LYS A 602 21.72 4.49 -19.56
N ALA A 603 21.32 3.36 -18.99
CA ALA A 603 20.14 2.61 -19.41
C ALA A 603 18.82 3.25 -18.96
N MET A 604 18.83 4.02 -17.86
CA MET A 604 17.61 4.65 -17.33
C MET A 604 17.27 5.99 -18.03
N PRO A 605 16.02 6.20 -18.48
CA PRO A 605 15.57 7.45 -19.11
C PRO A 605 15.77 8.70 -18.24
N GLN A 606 16.07 9.85 -18.86
CA GLN A 606 16.42 11.09 -18.13
C GLN A 606 15.32 11.59 -17.17
N ASP A 607 14.05 11.42 -17.55
CA ASP A 607 12.89 11.87 -16.78
C ASP A 607 12.39 10.83 -15.76
N HIS A 608 13.06 9.68 -15.63
CA HIS A 608 12.65 8.64 -14.69
C HIS A 608 12.90 9.06 -13.23
N LEU A 609 11.88 8.90 -12.38
CA LEU A 609 11.87 9.32 -10.97
C LEU A 609 13.06 8.79 -10.16
N ASN A 610 13.41 7.51 -10.36
CA ASN A 610 14.47 6.85 -9.60
C ASN A 610 15.88 7.11 -10.16
N ARG A 611 16.02 7.81 -11.29
CA ARG A 611 17.33 8.03 -11.92
C ARG A 611 18.27 8.84 -11.02
N SER A 612 17.73 9.83 -10.31
CA SER A 612 18.49 10.65 -9.36
C SER A 612 18.98 9.84 -8.15
N VAL A 613 18.28 8.76 -7.77
CA VAL A 613 18.73 7.85 -6.71
C VAL A 613 19.98 7.11 -7.16
N ILE A 614 19.96 6.53 -8.36
CA ILE A 614 21.10 5.79 -8.92
C ILE A 614 22.29 6.74 -9.14
N ILE A 615 22.04 7.99 -9.57
CA ILE A 615 23.09 9.01 -9.71
C ILE A 615 23.72 9.37 -8.36
N ASN A 616 22.91 9.59 -7.32
CA ASN A 616 23.44 9.85 -5.98
C ASN A 616 24.31 8.69 -5.49
N ASN A 617 23.89 7.45 -5.75
CA ASN A 617 24.70 6.26 -5.43
C ASN A 617 26.01 6.25 -6.21
N LEU A 618 25.99 6.54 -7.52
CA LEU A 618 27.20 6.65 -8.35
C LEU A 618 28.15 7.73 -7.81
N GLY A 619 27.59 8.88 -7.42
CA GLY A 619 28.35 9.98 -6.84
C GLY A 619 29.09 9.59 -5.56
N ASN A 620 28.47 8.78 -4.69
CA ASN A 620 29.10 8.27 -3.48
C ASN A 620 30.25 7.29 -3.79
N TRP A 621 30.07 6.39 -4.75
CA TRP A 621 31.12 5.45 -5.13
C TRP A 621 32.29 6.11 -5.85
N LEU A 622 32.04 7.13 -6.69
CA LEU A 622 33.08 7.96 -7.29
C LEU A 622 33.86 8.75 -6.23
N ASP A 623 33.19 9.27 -5.20
CA ASP A 623 33.86 9.88 -4.05
C ASP A 623 34.80 8.88 -3.38
N LYS A 624 34.31 7.66 -3.13
CA LYS A 624 35.07 6.60 -2.49
C LYS A 624 36.28 6.18 -3.31
N ARG A 625 36.16 6.08 -4.64
CA ARG A 625 37.31 5.80 -5.51
C ARG A 625 38.30 6.94 -5.52
N PHE A 626 37.85 8.19 -5.56
CA PHE A 626 38.73 9.34 -5.41
C PHE A 626 39.48 9.33 -4.07
N GLU A 627 38.84 8.94 -2.96
CA GLU A 627 39.51 8.87 -1.66
C GLU A 627 40.74 7.96 -1.71
N VAL A 628 40.66 6.84 -2.43
CA VAL A 628 41.72 5.84 -2.56
C VAL A 628 42.74 6.20 -3.64
N THR A 629 42.28 6.61 -4.83
CA THR A 629 43.15 6.80 -6.02
C THR A 629 43.66 8.23 -6.18
N LYS A 630 42.97 9.21 -5.59
CA LYS A 630 43.17 10.65 -5.79
C LYS A 630 43.05 11.10 -7.27
N SER A 631 42.33 10.35 -8.11
CA SER A 631 42.15 10.64 -9.54
C SER A 631 41.24 11.87 -9.79
N ALA A 632 41.77 12.92 -10.41
CA ALA A 632 40.99 14.12 -10.74
C ALA A 632 39.78 13.83 -11.66
N GLY A 633 39.91 12.86 -12.57
CA GLY A 633 38.83 12.48 -13.49
C GLY A 633 37.59 11.92 -12.80
N ASP A 634 37.76 11.29 -11.64
CA ASP A 634 36.63 10.79 -10.83
C ASP A 634 35.84 11.95 -10.24
N ARG A 635 36.51 13.01 -9.78
CA ARG A 635 35.86 14.22 -9.25
C ARG A 635 35.08 14.98 -10.32
N ASP A 636 35.66 15.12 -11.52
CA ASP A 636 34.95 15.77 -12.63
C ASP A 636 33.71 14.98 -13.05
N SER A 637 33.84 13.65 -13.16
CA SER A 637 32.72 12.76 -13.47
C SER A 637 31.64 12.81 -12.38
N GLN A 638 32.04 12.77 -11.11
CA GLN A 638 31.16 12.87 -9.95
C GLN A 638 30.34 14.17 -10.00
N MET A 639 31.01 15.30 -10.21
CA MET A 639 30.35 16.61 -10.29
C MET A 639 29.33 16.67 -11.43
N GLN A 640 29.69 16.19 -12.62
CA GLN A 640 28.80 16.18 -13.78
C GLN A 640 27.51 15.41 -13.50
N TRP A 641 27.64 14.21 -12.92
CA TRP A 641 26.47 13.39 -12.57
C TRP A 641 25.61 14.05 -11.49
N LEU A 642 26.21 14.52 -10.39
CA LEU A 642 25.47 15.13 -9.28
C LEU A 642 24.72 16.40 -9.70
N LEU A 643 25.31 17.24 -10.56
CA LEU A 643 24.61 18.40 -11.12
C LEU A 643 23.45 18.00 -12.03
N GLN A 644 23.53 16.86 -12.73
CA GLN A 644 22.39 16.33 -13.49
C GLN A 644 21.24 15.91 -12.56
N ALA A 645 21.53 15.26 -11.43
CA ALA A 645 20.51 14.93 -10.43
C ALA A 645 19.91 16.18 -9.76
N TRP A 646 20.72 17.19 -9.46
CA TRP A 646 20.24 18.47 -8.93
C TRP A 646 19.30 19.19 -9.90
N ASN A 647 19.61 19.18 -11.19
CA ASN A 647 18.80 19.86 -12.21
C ASN A 647 17.62 19.02 -12.73
N SER A 648 17.46 17.79 -12.25
CA SER A 648 16.33 16.94 -12.65
C SER A 648 15.00 17.52 -12.15
N LYS A 649 14.04 17.65 -13.06
CA LYS A 649 12.67 18.09 -12.75
C LYS A 649 11.84 16.98 -12.11
N ALA A 650 12.11 15.72 -12.46
CA ALA A 650 11.40 14.55 -11.94
C ALA A 650 11.86 14.13 -10.53
N ALA A 651 13.05 14.56 -10.10
CA ALA A 651 13.62 14.18 -8.80
C ALA A 651 12.82 14.75 -7.62
N ALA A 652 12.57 13.92 -6.60
CA ALA A 652 11.99 14.39 -5.36
C ALA A 652 12.91 15.43 -4.67
N PRO A 653 12.36 16.43 -3.96
CA PRO A 653 13.16 17.47 -3.29
C PRO A 653 14.29 16.92 -2.41
N SER A 654 14.04 15.83 -1.67
CA SER A 654 15.06 15.17 -0.83
C SER A 654 16.23 14.59 -1.63
N GLN A 655 15.98 14.08 -2.85
CA GLN A 655 17.03 13.56 -3.73
C GLN A 655 17.87 14.69 -4.33
N LYS A 656 17.21 15.79 -4.69
CA LYS A 656 17.89 17.00 -5.18
C LYS A 656 18.80 17.57 -4.11
N ILE A 657 18.32 17.69 -2.88
CA ILE A 657 19.10 18.19 -1.75
C ILE A 657 20.33 17.31 -1.47
N ARG A 658 20.18 15.97 -1.53
CA ARG A 658 21.31 15.05 -1.40
C ARG A 658 22.35 15.22 -2.52
N ALA A 659 21.88 15.37 -3.76
CA ALA A 659 22.76 15.63 -4.90
C ALA A 659 23.52 16.96 -4.74
N ALA A 660 22.82 18.01 -4.32
CA ALA A 660 23.40 19.33 -4.06
C ALA A 660 24.42 19.32 -2.93
N GLY A 661 24.13 18.65 -1.81
CA GLY A 661 25.08 18.52 -0.71
C GLY A 661 26.37 17.81 -1.14
N SER A 662 26.24 16.72 -1.90
CA SER A 662 27.39 15.97 -2.42
C SER A 662 28.18 16.78 -3.47
N ALA A 663 27.50 17.51 -4.36
CA ALA A 663 28.17 18.36 -5.35
C ALA A 663 28.87 19.56 -4.68
N ALA A 664 28.24 20.16 -3.66
CA ALA A 664 28.82 21.23 -2.88
C ALA A 664 30.08 20.78 -2.14
N TYR A 665 30.09 19.56 -1.61
CA TYR A 665 31.29 18.95 -1.02
C TYR A 665 32.46 18.96 -2.03
N VAL A 666 32.22 18.58 -3.28
CA VAL A 666 33.26 18.62 -4.33
C VAL A 666 33.73 20.04 -4.60
N TYR A 667 32.83 21.03 -4.69
CA TYR A 667 33.22 22.43 -4.85
C TYR A 667 34.05 22.95 -3.67
N ILE A 668 33.70 22.56 -2.45
CA ILE A 668 34.44 22.91 -1.23
C ILE A 668 35.87 22.35 -1.28
N GLN A 669 36.04 21.09 -1.68
CA GLN A 669 37.36 20.47 -1.83
C GLN A 669 38.23 21.14 -2.91
N ARG A 670 37.60 21.84 -3.87
CA ARG A 670 38.28 22.64 -4.90
C ARG A 670 38.43 24.12 -4.54
N GLU A 671 38.03 24.50 -3.31
CA GLU A 671 38.00 25.89 -2.84
C GLU A 671 37.11 26.82 -3.71
N GLU A 672 36.13 26.26 -4.41
CA GLU A 672 35.17 26.99 -5.25
C GLU A 672 33.98 27.50 -4.41
N TRP A 673 34.28 28.29 -3.37
CA TRP A 673 33.34 28.69 -2.31
C TRP A 673 32.07 29.38 -2.82
N VAL A 674 32.20 30.25 -3.84
CA VAL A 674 31.06 30.98 -4.41
C VAL A 674 30.03 30.03 -5.01
N LYS A 675 30.47 28.99 -5.72
CA LYS A 675 29.59 27.98 -6.32
C LYS A 675 28.97 27.08 -5.27
N ALA A 676 29.77 26.62 -4.30
CA ALA A 676 29.28 25.81 -3.18
C ALA A 676 28.19 26.56 -2.39
N SER A 677 28.44 27.83 -2.04
CA SER A 677 27.51 28.69 -1.31
C SER A 677 26.20 28.88 -2.06
N ALA A 678 26.24 29.16 -3.38
CA ALA A 678 25.04 29.32 -4.18
C ALA A 678 24.19 28.04 -4.22
N LEU A 679 24.81 26.89 -4.48
CA LEU A 679 24.11 25.60 -4.56
C LEU A 679 23.50 25.18 -3.21
N LEU A 680 24.24 25.35 -2.12
CA LEU A 680 23.75 25.02 -0.78
C LEU A 680 22.63 25.94 -0.32
N ARG A 681 22.70 27.23 -0.65
CA ARG A 681 21.62 28.19 -0.38
C ARG A 681 20.32 27.75 -1.04
N GLU A 682 20.36 27.37 -2.32
CA GLU A 682 19.19 26.85 -3.03
C GLU A 682 18.68 25.54 -2.42
N ALA A 683 19.58 24.63 -2.03
CA ALA A 683 19.20 23.37 -1.38
C ALA A 683 18.52 23.60 -0.01
N VAL A 684 19.02 24.52 0.81
CA VAL A 684 18.42 24.88 2.10
C VAL A 684 17.03 25.53 1.90
N LEU A 685 16.87 26.39 0.89
CA LEU A 685 15.58 26.98 0.55
C LEU A 685 14.57 25.96 0.01
N LEU A 686 15.03 24.77 -0.41
CA LEU A 686 14.17 23.68 -0.85
C LEU A 686 13.66 22.81 0.33
N LEU A 687 14.25 22.90 1.52
CA LEU A 687 13.86 22.12 2.70
C LEU A 687 12.37 22.22 3.06
N PRO A 688 11.70 23.39 3.02
CA PRO A 688 10.27 23.48 3.30
C PRO A 688 9.40 22.61 2.38
N LYS A 689 9.87 22.29 1.16
CA LYS A 689 9.17 21.42 0.19
C LYS A 689 9.41 19.93 0.44
N VAL A 690 10.36 19.56 1.28
CA VAL A 690 10.52 18.19 1.76
C VAL A 690 9.46 18.01 2.85
N SER A 691 8.22 17.68 2.50
CA SER A 691 7.11 17.76 3.45
C SER A 691 7.18 16.68 4.54
N PRO A 692 7.54 17.02 5.80
CA PRO A 692 7.54 16.08 6.92
C PRO A 692 6.21 16.19 7.67
N ARG A 693 5.34 17.16 7.33
CA ARG A 693 4.16 17.56 8.11
C ARG A 693 3.07 16.48 8.15
N PHE A 694 3.16 15.49 7.27
CA PHE A 694 2.23 14.38 7.10
C PHE A 694 2.70 13.10 7.78
N LEU A 695 3.91 13.12 8.35
CA LEU A 695 4.56 11.96 8.91
C LEU A 695 4.35 11.89 10.42
N ALA A 696 4.16 10.66 10.93
CA ALA A 696 4.26 10.41 12.36
C ALA A 696 5.61 10.92 12.90
N HIS A 697 5.67 11.26 14.19
CA HIS A 697 6.88 11.84 14.83
C HIS A 697 8.17 11.08 14.51
N ALA A 698 8.16 9.75 14.63
CA ALA A 698 9.30 8.90 14.32
C ALA A 698 9.69 8.96 12.83
N ASP A 699 8.70 9.05 11.93
CA ASP A 699 8.92 9.13 10.48
C ASP A 699 9.51 10.47 10.07
N ARG A 700 9.08 11.58 10.69
CA ARG A 700 9.69 12.92 10.54
C ARG A 700 11.17 12.89 10.93
N GLN A 701 11.48 12.33 12.10
CA GLN A 701 12.84 12.25 12.62
C GLN A 701 13.75 11.45 11.70
N SER A 702 13.28 10.31 11.18
CA SER A 702 14.04 9.51 10.23
C SER A 702 14.32 10.28 8.93
N LEU A 703 13.32 10.96 8.34
CA LEU A 703 13.52 11.77 7.14
C LEU A 703 14.51 12.91 7.36
N LEU A 704 14.39 13.64 8.47
CA LEU A 704 15.26 14.77 8.80
C LEU A 704 16.69 14.35 9.13
N SER A 705 16.88 13.16 9.72
CA SER A 705 18.21 12.61 9.99
C SER A 705 19.06 12.49 8.72
N SER A 706 18.44 12.16 7.58
CA SER A 706 19.12 12.03 6.29
C SER A 706 19.58 13.37 5.69
N LEU A 707 19.11 14.49 6.23
CA LEU A 707 19.44 15.86 5.80
C LEU A 707 20.34 16.60 6.80
N SER A 708 20.80 15.91 7.85
CA SER A 708 21.64 16.49 8.90
C SER A 708 22.95 17.06 8.35
N GLY A 709 23.40 18.20 8.90
CA GLY A 709 24.65 18.86 8.53
C GLY A 709 24.61 19.75 7.27
N LEU A 710 23.54 19.68 6.46
CA LEU A 710 23.40 20.50 5.24
C LEU A 710 23.46 22.00 5.55
N THR A 711 22.76 22.46 6.57
CA THR A 711 22.73 23.89 6.94
C THR A 711 24.03 24.38 7.52
N SER A 712 24.73 23.55 8.30
CA SER A 712 26.07 23.88 8.82
C SER A 712 27.09 24.03 7.70
N MET A 713 27.02 23.15 6.70
CA MET A 713 27.81 23.26 5.47
C MET A 713 27.42 24.53 4.67
N ALA A 714 26.13 24.85 4.57
CA ALA A 714 25.67 26.07 3.89
C ALA A 714 26.19 27.36 4.56
N ALA A 715 26.13 27.44 5.89
CA ALA A 715 26.65 28.55 6.68
C ALA A 715 28.17 28.72 6.49
N ALA A 716 28.94 27.64 6.68
CA ALA A 716 30.40 27.69 6.51
C ALA A 716 30.80 28.07 5.06
N ALA A 717 30.10 27.55 4.05
CA ALA A 717 30.35 27.90 2.65
C ALA A 717 30.03 29.38 2.36
N ALA A 718 28.97 29.93 2.96
CA ALA A 718 28.61 31.33 2.83
C ALA A 718 29.67 32.26 3.46
N LEU A 719 30.23 31.90 4.63
CA LEU A 719 31.33 32.62 5.25
C LEU A 719 32.59 32.58 4.39
N SER A 720 32.99 31.40 3.89
CA SER A 720 34.16 31.28 3.00
C SER A 720 33.97 32.00 1.66
N ALA A 721 32.72 32.21 1.22
CA ALA A 721 32.38 32.98 0.03
C ALA A 721 32.17 34.48 0.29
N ASN A 722 32.51 34.98 1.49
CA ASN A 722 32.35 36.38 1.91
C ASN A 722 30.93 36.93 1.73
N LYS A 723 29.89 36.12 2.00
CA LYS A 723 28.49 36.56 1.94
C LYS A 723 28.01 37.33 3.19
N GLY A 724 28.86 37.41 4.21
CA GLY A 724 28.61 38.12 5.46
C GLY A 724 28.04 37.24 6.57
N PRO A 725 28.24 37.61 7.85
CA PRO A 725 27.78 36.85 9.02
C PRO A 725 26.27 36.60 9.05
N TYR A 726 25.47 37.61 8.71
CA TYR A 726 24.00 37.50 8.73
C TYR A 726 23.47 36.43 7.78
N GLU A 727 23.87 36.42 6.50
CA GLU A 727 23.34 35.44 5.54
C GLU A 727 23.75 34.01 5.93
N ALA A 728 24.96 33.81 6.46
CA ALA A 728 25.40 32.50 6.95
C ALA A 728 24.58 32.03 8.16
N LEU A 729 24.39 32.91 9.17
CA LEU A 729 23.57 32.61 10.34
C LEU A 729 22.11 32.36 9.97
N ARG A 730 21.58 33.12 9.02
CA ARG A 730 20.21 32.97 8.50
C ARG A 730 19.98 31.60 7.88
N LEU A 731 20.94 31.07 7.11
CA LEU A 731 20.86 29.72 6.54
C LEU A 731 20.89 28.64 7.63
N LEU A 732 21.69 28.84 8.68
CA LEU A 732 21.78 27.94 9.83
C LEU A 732 20.46 27.92 10.63
N GLU A 733 19.92 29.10 10.94
CA GLU A 733 18.65 29.26 11.65
C GLU A 733 17.45 28.72 10.85
N LEU A 734 17.45 28.84 9.51
CA LEU A 734 16.36 28.36 8.66
C LEU A 734 16.15 26.84 8.82
N GLY A 735 17.19 26.02 8.63
CA GLY A 735 17.02 24.57 8.77
C GLY A 735 16.75 24.15 10.21
N ARG A 736 17.35 24.83 11.21
CA ARG A 736 17.13 24.50 12.62
C ARG A 736 15.74 24.87 13.12
N GLY A 737 15.20 26.01 12.69
CA GLY A 737 13.83 26.42 13.00
C GLY A 737 12.81 25.46 12.40
N LEU A 738 13.06 24.97 11.18
CA LEU A 738 12.25 23.92 10.55
C LEU A 738 12.34 22.61 11.33
N ILE A 739 13.54 22.09 11.56
CA ILE A 739 13.75 20.81 12.28
C ILE A 739 13.17 20.86 13.69
N SER A 740 13.39 21.95 14.43
CA SER A 740 12.87 22.11 15.81
C SER A 740 11.34 22.22 15.81
N GLY A 741 10.77 23.01 14.89
CA GLY A 741 9.32 23.07 14.69
C GLY A 741 8.70 21.74 14.29
N PHE A 742 9.43 20.89 13.56
CA PHE A 742 8.97 19.55 13.15
C PHE A 742 9.17 18.46 14.21
N VAL A 743 10.22 18.50 15.04
CA VAL A 743 10.56 17.43 15.99
C VAL A 743 9.89 17.63 17.35
N MET A 744 9.54 18.86 17.72
CA MET A 744 9.06 19.15 19.07
C MET A 744 7.56 19.47 19.15
N ASP A 745 6.85 19.47 18.02
CA ASP A 745 5.50 20.08 17.91
C ASP A 745 5.45 21.41 18.66
N ILE A 746 6.55 22.20 18.61
CA ILE A 746 6.54 23.60 19.00
C ILE A 746 5.58 24.21 18.00
N ARG A 747 4.31 24.26 18.39
CA ARG A 747 3.23 24.84 17.62
C ARG A 747 3.77 26.18 17.17
N THR A 748 3.71 26.45 15.86
CA THR A 748 3.94 27.80 15.38
C THR A 748 3.19 28.72 16.32
N ASP A 749 3.90 29.58 17.04
CA ASP A 749 3.26 30.41 18.04
C ASP A 749 2.31 31.36 17.31
N THR A 750 1.04 30.97 17.24
CA THR A 750 0.02 31.80 16.62
C THR A 750 -0.49 32.84 17.60
N SER A 751 0.11 33.04 18.77
CA SER A 751 -0.43 33.97 19.79
C SER A 751 -0.50 35.40 19.27
N GLU A 752 0.49 35.83 18.50
CA GLU A 752 0.47 37.14 17.82
C GLU A 752 -0.57 37.19 16.72
N LEU A 753 -0.63 36.13 15.91
CA LEU A 753 -1.68 36.00 14.89
C LEU A 753 -3.08 35.99 15.53
N LYS A 754 -3.23 35.42 16.73
CA LYS A 754 -4.48 35.38 17.52
C LYS A 754 -4.83 36.76 18.08
N LEU A 755 -3.83 37.55 18.46
CA LEU A 755 -4.01 38.91 18.99
C LEU A 755 -4.43 39.88 17.88
N GLU A 756 -3.73 39.87 16.74
CA GLU A 756 -3.94 40.85 15.67
C GLU A 756 -4.95 40.40 14.60
N TYR A 757 -4.99 39.10 14.29
CA TYR A 757 -5.84 38.51 13.25
C TYR A 757 -6.53 37.21 13.73
N PRO A 758 -7.40 37.28 14.77
CA PRO A 758 -7.97 36.10 15.44
C PRO A 758 -8.70 35.13 14.49
N GLY A 759 -9.34 35.65 13.44
CA GLY A 759 -9.99 34.82 12.41
C GLY A 759 -8.98 33.96 11.63
N LEU A 760 -7.92 34.58 11.11
CA LEU A 760 -6.85 33.87 10.39
C LEU A 760 -6.12 32.88 11.29
N ALA A 761 -5.87 33.23 12.55
CA ALA A 761 -5.27 32.31 13.49
C ALA A 761 -6.14 31.09 13.79
N LYS A 762 -7.45 31.28 13.92
CA LYS A 762 -8.40 30.19 14.18
C LYS A 762 -8.50 29.26 12.97
N GLU A 763 -8.55 29.80 11.76
CA GLU A 763 -8.50 28.98 10.54
C GLU A 763 -7.16 28.26 10.40
N PHE A 764 -6.04 28.92 10.74
CA PHE A 764 -4.71 28.31 10.69
C PHE A 764 -4.57 27.16 11.68
N ASP A 765 -5.03 27.36 12.91
CA ASP A 765 -5.10 26.30 13.92
C ASP A 765 -6.05 25.18 13.50
N ARG A 766 -7.23 25.50 12.94
CA ARG A 766 -8.20 24.50 12.47
C ARG A 766 -7.60 23.61 11.40
N VAL A 767 -7.09 24.19 10.32
CA VAL A 767 -6.55 23.43 9.18
C VAL A 767 -5.34 22.61 9.62
N ARG A 768 -4.46 23.18 10.45
CA ARG A 768 -3.33 22.44 11.04
C ARG A 768 -3.81 21.24 11.87
N ASP A 769 -4.78 21.45 12.77
CA ASP A 769 -5.25 20.41 13.68
C ASP A 769 -6.06 19.34 12.91
N GLU A 770 -6.80 19.74 11.87
CA GLU A 770 -7.53 18.86 10.97
C GLU A 770 -6.58 17.96 10.16
N ILE A 771 -5.52 18.53 9.58
CA ILE A 771 -4.44 17.77 8.95
C ILE A 771 -3.84 16.79 9.97
N GLY A 772 -3.57 17.23 11.21
CA GLY A 772 -3.03 16.37 12.27
C GLY A 772 -3.97 15.23 12.72
N GLN A 773 -5.28 15.46 12.76
CA GLN A 773 -6.26 14.45 13.18
C GLN A 773 -6.53 13.40 12.10
N LEU A 774 -6.60 13.82 10.83
CA LEU A 774 -6.82 12.93 9.68
C LEU A 774 -5.67 11.93 9.47
N GLN A 775 -4.52 12.16 10.12
CA GLN A 775 -3.35 11.27 10.12
C GLN A 775 -3.50 10.04 11.05
N SER A 776 -4.41 10.06 12.03
CA SER A 776 -4.60 8.93 12.94
C SER A 776 -5.58 7.90 12.38
N GLY A 777 -5.06 6.70 12.10
CA GLY A 777 -5.85 5.51 11.84
C GLY A 777 -6.53 5.50 10.47
N ILE A 778 -5.83 4.95 9.48
CA ILE A 778 -6.52 4.21 8.42
C ILE A 778 -6.44 2.75 8.88
N ASP A 779 -7.57 2.08 9.09
CA ASP A 779 -7.61 0.63 9.15
C ASP A 779 -8.00 0.19 7.74
N VAL A 780 -7.06 -0.36 6.96
CA VAL A 780 -7.35 -0.91 5.63
C VAL A 780 -7.97 -2.28 5.84
N SER A 781 -9.14 -2.29 6.47
CA SER A 781 -9.98 -3.47 6.63
C SER A 781 -10.75 -3.70 5.32
N THR A 782 -10.98 -4.97 4.96
CA THR A 782 -11.64 -5.37 3.70
C THR A 782 -13.14 -5.08 3.67
N LYS A 783 -13.64 -4.18 4.52
CA LYS A 783 -15.07 -3.87 4.65
C LYS A 783 -15.44 -2.62 3.85
N GLU A 784 -16.62 -2.64 3.24
CA GLU A 784 -17.17 -1.51 2.48
C GLU A 784 -17.29 -0.22 3.31
N ASP A 785 -17.62 -0.33 4.60
CA ASP A 785 -17.74 0.81 5.53
C ASP A 785 -16.40 1.57 5.73
N ASP A 786 -15.27 0.90 5.54
CA ASP A 786 -13.94 1.49 5.72
C ASP A 786 -13.43 2.21 4.46
N LEU A 787 -13.84 1.80 3.25
CA LEU A 787 -13.47 2.48 1.99
C LEU A 787 -14.09 3.87 1.90
N ALA A 788 -15.39 4.00 2.21
CA ALA A 788 -16.06 5.31 2.17
C ALA A 788 -15.46 6.27 3.22
N THR A 789 -15.09 5.73 4.38
CA THR A 789 -14.37 6.47 5.43
C THR A 789 -12.98 6.88 4.95
N TRP A 790 -12.25 5.99 4.30
CA TRP A 790 -10.94 6.25 3.69
C TRP A 790 -10.99 7.35 2.63
N GLN A 791 -11.92 7.26 1.67
CA GLN A 791 -12.09 8.24 0.60
C GLN A 791 -12.40 9.63 1.17
N ARG A 792 -13.30 9.71 2.16
CA ARG A 792 -13.62 10.98 2.83
C ARG A 792 -12.42 11.53 3.58
N LYS A 793 -11.65 10.70 4.30
CA LYS A 793 -10.44 11.15 5.01
C LYS A 793 -9.38 11.65 4.03
N GLN A 794 -9.14 10.96 2.92
CA GLN A 794 -8.17 11.36 1.90
C GLN A 794 -8.57 12.66 1.19
N GLU A 795 -9.81 12.77 0.74
CA GLU A 795 -10.30 13.99 0.10
C GLU A 795 -10.25 15.19 1.04
N ARG A 796 -10.64 14.99 2.30
CA ARG A 796 -10.59 16.02 3.35
C ARG A 796 -9.16 16.44 3.67
N PHE A 797 -8.22 15.50 3.65
CA PHE A 797 -6.80 15.78 3.80
C PHE A 797 -6.26 16.58 2.62
N ARG A 798 -6.55 16.19 1.38
CA ARG A 798 -6.09 16.89 0.17
C ARG A 798 -6.57 18.34 0.15
N LYS A 799 -7.84 18.57 0.49
CA LYS A 799 -8.41 19.92 0.63
C LYS A 799 -7.74 20.73 1.73
N ALA A 800 -7.52 20.12 2.89
CA ALA A 800 -6.89 20.80 4.01
C ALA A 800 -5.44 21.21 3.69
N ASP A 801 -4.68 20.39 2.93
CA ASP A 801 -3.32 20.73 2.51
C ASP A 801 -3.27 21.90 1.51
N GLU A 802 -4.15 21.88 0.49
CA GLU A 802 -4.30 23.00 -0.44
C GLU A 802 -4.75 24.29 0.28
N GLU A 803 -5.71 24.17 1.20
CA GLU A 803 -6.20 25.26 2.04
C GLU A 803 -5.06 25.83 2.93
N PHE A 804 -4.18 24.97 3.45
CA PHE A 804 -3.05 25.40 4.27
C PHE A 804 -2.04 26.25 3.49
N ASP A 805 -1.71 25.87 2.25
CA ASP A 805 -0.77 26.63 1.41
C ASP A 805 -1.33 28.00 1.02
N VAL A 806 -2.62 28.07 0.71
CA VAL A 806 -3.33 29.35 0.46
C VAL A 806 -3.32 30.21 1.71
N LEU A 807 -3.72 29.64 2.85
CA LEU A 807 -3.77 30.35 4.12
C LEU A 807 -2.39 30.88 4.55
N LEU A 808 -1.32 30.13 4.29
CA LEU A 808 0.04 30.57 4.56
C LEU A 808 0.43 31.80 3.73
N GLN A 809 -0.01 31.88 2.47
CA GLN A 809 0.19 33.08 1.63
C GLN A 809 -0.65 34.25 2.15
N GLU A 810 -1.88 34.02 2.58
CA GLU A 810 -2.74 35.06 3.14
C GLU A 810 -2.18 35.65 4.44
N VAL A 811 -1.69 34.81 5.35
CA VAL A 811 -1.03 35.27 6.59
C VAL A 811 0.19 36.11 6.25
N ARG A 812 1.01 35.67 5.29
CA ARG A 812 2.20 36.43 4.84
C ARG A 812 1.87 37.73 4.09
N GLY A 813 0.64 37.89 3.62
CA GLY A 813 0.14 39.13 3.04
C GLY A 813 -0.31 40.17 4.06
N LYS A 814 -0.29 39.86 5.37
CA LYS A 814 -0.64 40.80 6.45
C LYS A 814 0.58 41.56 6.94
N PHE A 815 0.37 42.83 7.29
CA PHE A 815 1.40 43.70 7.83
C PHE A 815 1.91 43.14 9.16
N GLY A 816 3.24 42.99 9.30
CA GLY A 816 3.88 42.40 10.47
C GLY A 816 3.99 40.87 10.46
N PHE A 817 3.43 40.20 9.44
CA PHE A 817 3.48 38.73 9.27
C PHE A 817 4.16 38.31 7.96
N GLU A 818 4.86 39.22 7.27
CA GLU A 818 5.54 38.96 5.99
C GLU A 818 6.59 37.85 6.11
N THR A 819 7.19 37.72 7.29
CA THR A 819 8.19 36.70 7.64
C THR A 819 7.58 35.50 8.38
N PHE A 820 6.25 35.36 8.41
CA PHE A 820 5.58 34.25 9.09
C PHE A 820 6.04 32.91 8.52
N LEU A 821 6.66 32.08 9.38
CA LEU A 821 7.34 30.82 8.99
C LEU A 821 8.46 30.97 7.93
N LEU A 822 9.10 32.14 7.84
CA LEU A 822 10.32 32.42 7.07
C LEU A 822 11.52 32.65 8.02
N PRO A 823 12.78 32.74 7.50
CA PRO A 823 13.94 33.06 8.34
C PRO A 823 13.81 34.43 9.01
N PRO A 824 14.32 34.59 10.24
CA PRO A 824 14.37 35.89 10.89
C PRO A 824 15.22 36.89 10.10
N THR A 825 14.81 38.16 10.16
CA THR A 825 15.58 39.29 9.64
C THR A 825 16.78 39.58 10.53
N GLU A 826 17.75 40.34 10.01
CA GLU A 826 18.94 40.74 10.78
C GLU A 826 18.54 41.54 12.03
N ALA A 827 17.56 42.43 11.92
CA ALA A 827 17.02 43.19 13.03
C ALA A 827 16.40 42.29 14.11
N GLU A 828 15.60 41.28 13.73
CA GLU A 828 15.01 40.33 14.67
C GLU A 828 16.07 39.52 15.42
N LEU A 829 17.15 39.10 14.73
CA LEU A 829 18.27 38.39 15.35
C LEU A 829 19.00 39.26 16.40
N MET A 830 19.24 40.54 16.08
CA MET A 830 19.89 41.48 17.02
C MET A 830 19.00 41.83 18.21
N ILE A 831 17.69 42.04 17.99
CA ILE A 831 16.73 42.28 19.07
C ILE A 831 16.69 41.06 20.01
N ALA A 832 16.74 39.84 19.46
CA ALA A 832 16.78 38.61 20.24
C ALA A 832 18.01 38.52 21.15
N ALA A 833 19.09 39.24 20.85
CA ALA A 833 20.31 39.33 21.66
C ALA A 833 20.32 40.50 22.66
N THR A 834 19.17 41.15 22.90
CA THR A 834 19.02 42.20 23.93
C THR A 834 18.12 41.69 25.06
N PRO A 835 18.55 41.71 26.35
CA PRO A 835 19.75 42.35 26.88
C PRO A 835 21.04 41.51 26.77
N ASP A 836 20.92 40.19 26.64
CA ASP A 836 22.08 39.28 26.75
C ASP A 836 22.56 38.76 25.38
N PRO A 837 23.89 38.79 25.12
CA PRO A 837 24.48 38.32 23.87
C PRO A 837 24.27 36.81 23.64
N ILE A 838 24.25 36.44 22.37
CA ILE A 838 24.05 35.05 21.92
C ILE A 838 25.28 34.58 21.15
N ILE A 839 25.76 33.38 21.49
CA ILE A 839 26.84 32.69 20.78
C ILE A 839 26.26 31.46 20.08
N VAL A 840 26.19 31.50 18.75
CA VAL A 840 25.78 30.34 17.93
C VAL A 840 27.01 29.65 17.38
N ILE A 841 27.17 28.35 17.67
CA ILE A 841 28.35 27.60 17.24
C ILE A 841 27.97 26.75 16.04
N ASN A 842 28.62 27.00 14.90
CA ASN A 842 28.50 26.20 13.69
C ASN A 842 29.64 25.19 13.60
N VAL A 843 29.29 23.92 13.45
CA VAL A 843 30.25 22.83 13.24
C VAL A 843 30.06 22.26 11.84
N ALA A 844 30.94 22.61 10.91
CA ALA A 844 31.04 21.95 9.60
C ALA A 844 32.33 21.14 9.50
N PHE A 845 32.39 20.19 8.56
CA PHE A 845 33.50 19.25 8.47
C PHE A 845 34.85 19.89 8.07
N TYR A 846 34.83 21.10 7.49
CA TYR A 846 36.01 21.82 6.98
C TYR A 846 36.28 23.16 7.69
N ARG A 847 35.30 23.67 8.46
CA ARG A 847 35.40 24.93 9.19
C ARG A 847 34.40 24.91 10.36
N CYS A 848 34.82 25.43 11.50
CA CYS A 848 33.93 25.69 12.62
C CYS A 848 33.95 27.18 12.94
N ASP A 849 32.79 27.73 13.29
CA ASP A 849 32.61 29.16 13.48
C ASP A 849 31.77 29.42 14.75
N ALA A 850 32.02 30.52 15.42
CA ALA A 850 31.10 31.09 16.41
C ALA A 850 30.56 32.42 15.90
N PHE A 851 29.23 32.50 15.78
CA PHE A 851 28.52 33.75 15.52
C PHE A 851 28.27 34.43 16.86
N ILE A 852 28.77 35.65 17.01
CA ILE A 852 28.53 36.51 18.16
C ILE A 852 27.45 37.51 17.76
N VAL A 853 26.28 37.39 18.38
CA VAL A 853 25.11 38.22 18.11
C VAL A 853 24.91 39.16 19.30
N GLU A 854 24.97 40.46 19.03
CA GLU A 854 24.73 41.54 19.99
C GLU A 854 23.67 42.49 19.44
N GLY A 855 23.10 43.35 20.29
CA GLY A 855 22.13 44.36 19.84
C GLY A 855 22.70 45.36 18.82
N THR A 856 24.03 45.48 18.73
CA THR A 856 24.75 46.39 17.83
C THR A 856 25.19 45.75 16.51
N GLY A 857 25.18 44.42 16.40
CA GLY A 857 25.64 43.74 15.19
C GLY A 857 25.86 42.23 15.35
N ILE A 858 26.17 41.58 14.23
CA ILE A 858 26.50 40.15 14.15
C ILE A 858 27.94 40.03 13.64
N THR A 859 28.80 39.40 14.43
CA THR A 859 30.18 39.12 14.05
C THR A 859 30.45 37.62 14.09
N THR A 860 31.56 37.19 13.47
CA THR A 860 31.95 35.78 13.39
C THR A 860 33.41 35.61 13.75
N ILE A 861 33.70 34.59 14.55
CA ILE A 861 35.06 34.12 14.83
C ILE A 861 35.23 32.70 14.28
N GLU A 862 36.35 32.44 13.63
CA GLU A 862 36.72 31.08 13.21
C GLU A 862 37.34 30.33 14.39
N LEU A 863 36.98 29.06 14.54
CA LEU A 863 37.42 28.19 15.64
C LEU A 863 38.26 27.02 15.07
N PRO A 864 39.54 27.24 14.73
CA PRO A 864 40.36 26.27 14.00
C PRO A 864 40.68 25.01 14.82
N ASP A 865 40.75 25.13 16.15
CA ASP A 865 41.04 24.00 17.06
C ASP A 865 39.80 23.13 17.35
N LEU A 866 38.62 23.57 16.91
CA LEU A 866 37.37 22.86 16.99
C LEU A 866 37.15 22.06 15.69
N SER A 867 36.84 20.76 15.80
CA SER A 867 36.55 19.94 14.62
C SER A 867 35.45 18.92 14.87
N GLN A 868 34.59 18.72 13.86
CA GLN A 868 33.49 17.76 13.92
C GLN A 868 33.96 16.34 14.23
N ARG A 869 35.11 15.92 13.68
CA ARG A 869 35.68 14.59 13.92
C ARG A 869 36.01 14.38 15.39
N ARG A 870 36.63 15.37 16.04
CA ARG A 870 37.00 15.29 17.46
C ARG A 870 35.76 15.33 18.36
N LEU A 871 34.78 16.17 18.02
CA LEU A 871 33.50 16.25 18.73
C LEU A 871 32.69 14.95 18.66
N ARG A 872 32.65 14.28 17.50
CA ARG A 872 31.98 12.97 17.37
C ARG A 872 32.67 11.89 18.17
N ALA A 873 34.00 11.89 18.24
CA ALA A 873 34.74 10.98 19.13
C ALA A 873 34.43 11.24 20.62
N TRP A 874 34.01 12.46 20.97
CA TRP A 874 33.67 12.83 22.35
C TRP A 874 32.25 12.53 22.76
N ALA A 875 31.34 12.32 21.80
CA ALA A 875 29.94 12.02 22.07
C ALA A 875 29.74 10.70 22.86
N SER A 876 30.75 9.82 22.91
CA SER A 876 30.81 8.72 23.89
C SER A 876 31.36 9.21 25.23
N PHE A 877 30.58 9.04 26.29
CA PHE A 877 30.93 9.47 27.65
C PHE A 877 32.24 8.83 28.13
N PRO A 878 33.18 9.60 28.71
CA PRO A 878 34.46 9.08 29.17
C PRO A 878 34.25 8.14 30.37
N SER A 879 35.03 7.06 30.41
CA SER A 879 34.98 6.07 31.50
C SER A 879 35.77 6.51 32.74
N ALA A 880 36.64 7.52 32.62
CA ALA A 880 37.53 8.00 33.68
C ALA A 880 37.48 9.52 33.88
N ARG A 881 37.63 9.97 35.13
CA ARG A 881 37.58 11.39 35.54
C ARG A 881 38.71 12.24 34.94
N SER A 882 39.90 11.67 34.76
CA SER A 882 41.05 12.35 34.13
C SER A 882 40.80 12.69 32.67
N GLU A 883 40.05 11.83 31.98
CA GLU A 883 39.65 12.05 30.60
C GLU A 883 38.66 13.23 30.50
N LEU A 884 37.72 13.36 31.44
CA LEU A 884 36.80 14.51 31.50
C LEU A 884 37.53 15.84 31.70
N ALA A 885 38.49 15.93 32.63
CA ALA A 885 39.25 17.16 32.87
C ALA A 885 40.00 17.64 31.62
N SER A 886 40.71 16.73 30.94
CA SER A 886 41.40 17.04 29.68
C SER A 886 40.45 17.48 28.57
N ARG A 887 39.20 16.99 28.57
CA ARG A 887 38.17 17.37 27.62
C ARG A 887 37.65 18.78 27.91
N LEU A 888 37.41 19.13 29.17
CA LEU A 888 36.96 20.48 29.54
C LEU A 888 38.04 21.54 29.28
N GLU A 889 39.32 21.20 29.46
CA GLU A 889 40.45 22.07 29.14
C GLU A 889 40.57 22.32 27.63
N TRP A 890 40.49 21.30 26.78
CA TRP A 890 40.46 21.54 25.33
C TRP A 890 39.23 22.34 24.90
N LEU A 891 38.06 22.10 25.52
CA LEU A 891 36.84 22.85 25.16
C LEU A 891 36.98 24.32 25.54
N TRP A 892 37.71 24.61 26.61
CA TRP A 892 38.08 25.97 26.97
C TRP A 892 38.95 26.61 25.90
N ASP A 893 40.08 25.98 25.55
CA ASP A 893 41.02 26.53 24.58
C ASP A 893 40.40 26.68 23.18
N ALA A 894 39.65 25.67 22.73
CA ALA A 894 39.11 25.60 21.36
C ALA A 894 37.79 26.38 21.16
N LEU A 895 37.07 26.70 22.23
CA LEU A 895 35.74 27.33 22.14
C LEU A 895 35.49 28.38 23.22
N GLY A 896 35.57 28.00 24.50
CA GLY A 896 35.16 28.87 25.61
C GLY A 896 35.95 30.18 25.67
N HIS A 897 37.27 30.09 25.69
CA HIS A 897 38.18 31.22 25.77
C HIS A 897 38.10 32.16 24.55
N PRO A 898 38.15 31.67 23.27
CA PRO A 898 37.96 32.53 22.10
C PRO A 898 36.62 33.30 22.11
N CYS A 899 35.51 32.62 22.44
CA CYS A 899 34.19 33.25 22.45
C CYS A 899 34.05 34.32 23.53
N LEU A 900 34.53 34.04 24.75
CA LEU A 900 34.47 35.00 25.85
C LEU A 900 35.37 36.21 25.59
N ASN A 901 36.55 36.00 24.99
CA ASN A 901 37.41 37.12 24.61
C ASN A 901 36.77 38.01 23.53
N ALA A 902 36.04 37.43 22.58
CA ALA A 902 35.29 38.21 21.58
C ALA A 902 34.21 39.10 22.21
N LEU A 903 33.61 38.66 23.33
CA LEU A 903 32.67 39.44 24.15
C LEU A 903 33.36 40.35 25.19
N SER A 904 34.70 40.44 25.18
CA SER A 904 35.49 41.17 26.19
C SER A 904 35.34 40.65 27.63
N LEU A 905 34.91 39.40 27.80
CA LEU A 905 34.77 38.72 29.10
C LEU A 905 36.06 37.96 29.47
N THR A 906 37.13 38.70 29.75
CA THR A 906 38.50 38.16 29.87
C THR A 906 38.92 37.82 31.30
N SER A 907 38.19 38.28 32.33
CA SER A 907 38.56 38.18 33.75
C SER A 907 37.39 37.66 34.59
N PRO A 908 37.66 37.02 35.75
CA PRO A 908 36.61 36.56 36.64
C PRO A 908 35.79 37.70 37.24
N VAL A 909 34.52 37.44 37.53
CA VAL A 909 33.59 38.44 38.08
C VAL A 909 33.88 38.67 39.58
N LEU A 910 34.19 39.91 39.96
CA LEU A 910 34.54 40.27 41.35
C LEU A 910 33.44 41.06 42.08
N ASP A 911 32.52 41.70 41.36
CA ASP A 911 31.54 42.65 41.90
C ASP A 911 30.10 42.08 41.98
N ASN A 912 29.96 40.75 41.84
CA ASN A 912 28.69 40.04 41.74
C ASN A 912 27.76 40.50 40.60
N LYS A 913 28.24 41.27 39.62
CA LYS A 913 27.50 41.60 38.40
C LYS A 913 27.89 40.65 37.29
N TRP A 914 27.26 39.49 37.30
CA TRP A 914 27.56 38.44 36.36
C TRP A 914 27.01 38.78 34.96
N PRO A 915 27.84 38.79 33.91
CA PRO A 915 27.34 38.84 32.54
C PRO A 915 26.65 37.52 32.23
N HIS A 916 25.56 37.60 31.46
CA HIS A 916 24.78 36.44 31.05
C HIS A 916 24.97 36.22 29.55
N ILE A 917 25.20 34.96 29.15
CA ILE A 917 25.41 34.58 27.75
C ILE A 917 24.50 33.39 27.38
N TRP A 918 24.04 33.40 26.14
CA TRP A 918 23.24 32.31 25.57
C TRP A 918 24.06 31.48 24.58
N TRP A 919 24.24 30.20 24.87
CA TRP A 919 24.87 29.23 23.98
C TRP A 919 23.83 28.55 23.09
N ILE A 920 24.07 28.56 21.78
CA ILE A 920 23.27 27.83 20.80
C ILE A 920 24.18 26.86 20.04
N PRO A 921 24.49 25.68 20.61
CA PRO A 921 25.36 24.68 19.99
C PRO A 921 24.70 24.02 18.78
N THR A 922 25.51 23.41 17.91
CA THR A 922 25.07 22.54 16.80
C THR A 922 25.71 21.15 16.88
N ASP A 923 25.05 20.14 16.28
CA ASP A 923 25.55 18.75 16.20
C ASP A 923 25.93 18.20 17.60
N ALA A 924 26.98 17.38 17.70
CA ALA A 924 27.44 16.78 18.95
C ALA A 924 27.74 17.76 20.09
N LEU A 925 27.96 19.06 19.83
CA LEU A 925 28.15 20.05 20.90
C LEU A 925 26.91 20.23 21.76
N SER A 926 25.71 19.90 21.27
CA SER A 926 24.49 19.96 22.07
C SER A 926 24.50 18.98 23.26
N CYS A 927 25.42 18.01 23.26
CA CYS A 927 25.60 17.03 24.34
C CYS A 927 26.84 17.31 25.20
N ILE A 928 27.53 18.44 24.99
CA ILE A 928 28.80 18.76 25.65
C ILE A 928 28.60 19.97 26.58
N PRO A 929 29.07 19.92 27.85
CA PRO A 929 28.83 20.99 28.81
C PRO A 929 29.78 22.19 28.58
N ILE A 930 29.46 23.04 27.60
CA ILE A 930 30.26 24.26 27.27
C ILE A 930 30.41 25.17 28.49
N HIS A 931 29.38 25.24 29.32
CA HIS A 931 29.37 26.03 30.55
C HIS A 931 30.43 25.55 31.56
N ALA A 932 30.84 24.28 31.51
CA ALA A 932 31.88 23.71 32.38
C ALA A 932 33.28 23.73 31.72
N ALA A 933 33.42 24.28 30.51
CA ALA A 933 34.72 24.40 29.85
C ALA A 933 35.67 25.24 30.72
N GLY A 934 36.84 24.68 31.02
CA GLY A 934 37.84 25.37 31.82
C GLY A 934 38.96 24.48 32.30
N ARG A 935 39.98 25.11 32.87
CA ARG A 935 41.05 24.45 33.61
C ARG A 935 40.66 24.37 35.07
N HIS A 936 40.35 23.17 35.55
CA HIS A 936 39.81 22.88 36.89
C HIS A 936 40.89 22.48 37.91
N ASP A 937 42.13 22.89 37.67
CA ASP A 937 43.22 22.79 38.64
C ASP A 937 43.01 23.76 39.81
N GLN A 938 43.59 23.42 40.96
CA GLN A 938 43.33 24.12 42.21
C GLN A 938 43.81 25.58 42.13
N GLY A 939 42.86 26.53 42.15
CA GLY A 939 43.12 27.97 42.14
C GLY A 939 43.04 28.63 40.75
N SER A 940 42.77 27.87 39.69
CA SER A 940 42.48 28.43 38.37
C SER A 940 41.12 29.15 38.35
N THR A 941 41.07 30.26 37.62
CA THR A 941 39.84 30.99 37.26
C THR A 941 39.65 31.02 35.73
N GLU A 942 40.36 30.16 35.00
CA GLU A 942 40.28 30.02 33.55
C GLU A 942 39.14 29.06 33.18
N THR A 943 37.92 29.45 33.56
CA THR A 943 36.72 28.68 33.27
C THR A 943 35.61 29.60 32.77
N VAL A 944 34.64 29.03 32.05
CA VAL A 944 33.42 29.76 31.68
C VAL A 944 32.62 30.13 32.93
N LEU A 945 32.57 29.24 33.93
CA LEU A 945 31.83 29.42 35.19
C LEU A 945 32.31 30.64 36.00
N ASP A 946 33.60 30.96 35.94
CA ASP A 946 34.17 32.11 36.67
C ASP A 946 33.91 33.45 35.96
N ARG A 947 33.46 33.43 34.70
CA ARG A 947 33.37 34.61 33.84
C ARG A 947 31.96 34.98 33.40
N ALA A 948 31.05 34.02 33.25
CA ALA A 948 29.70 34.28 32.76
C ALA A 948 28.67 33.25 33.23
N ILE A 949 27.44 33.72 33.48
CA ILE A 949 26.29 32.83 33.62
C ILE A 949 25.93 32.31 32.22
N SER A 950 25.85 30.99 32.08
CA SER A 950 25.59 30.32 30.80
C SER A 950 24.17 29.75 30.75
N SER A 951 23.39 30.18 29.75
CA SER A 951 22.10 29.58 29.39
C SER A 951 22.14 28.97 28.00
N TYR A 952 21.21 28.07 27.69
CA TYR A 952 21.16 27.37 26.41
C TYR A 952 19.83 27.61 25.71
N ALA A 953 19.89 27.82 24.40
CA ALA A 953 18.70 27.89 23.55
C ALA A 953 18.84 26.97 22.34
N LEU A 954 17.70 26.49 21.83
CA LEU A 954 17.65 25.62 20.64
C LEU A 954 17.89 26.39 19.34
N THR A 955 17.39 27.63 19.27
CA THR A 955 17.50 28.55 18.13
C THR A 955 17.40 29.99 18.64
N ILE A 956 17.86 30.96 17.85
CA ILE A 956 17.64 32.38 18.18
C ILE A 956 16.14 32.68 18.15
N LYS A 957 15.42 32.09 17.20
CA LYS A 957 13.96 32.26 17.08
C LYS A 957 13.19 31.85 18.33
N SER A 958 13.53 30.70 18.93
CA SER A 958 12.89 30.24 20.19
C SER A 958 13.17 31.19 21.35
N LEU A 959 14.39 31.73 21.43
CA LEU A 959 14.75 32.69 22.47
C LEU A 959 13.99 34.01 22.30
N PHE A 960 13.89 34.51 21.07
CA PHE A 960 13.11 35.70 20.73
C PHE A 960 11.64 35.58 21.17
N HIS A 961 11.01 34.44 20.89
CA HIS A 961 9.62 34.17 21.30
C HIS A 961 9.48 34.14 22.83
N GLY A 962 10.41 33.50 23.53
CA GLY A 962 10.43 33.47 25.00
C GLY A 962 10.50 34.88 25.60
N ARG A 963 11.43 35.71 25.13
CA ARG A 963 11.61 37.11 25.59
C ARG A 963 10.39 37.98 25.27
N LYS A 964 9.78 37.81 24.09
CA LYS A 964 8.58 38.57 23.71
C LYS A 964 7.37 38.25 24.59
N ARG A 965 7.19 36.99 25.00
CA ARG A 965 6.14 36.61 25.96
C ARG A 965 6.34 37.20 27.35
N GLU A 966 7.59 37.28 27.81
CA GLU A 966 7.95 37.92 29.08
C GLU A 966 7.55 39.41 29.07
N LEU A 967 7.81 40.12 27.97
CA LEU A 967 7.39 41.52 27.78
C LEU A 967 5.87 41.69 27.77
N VAL A 968 5.13 40.77 27.12
CA VAL A 968 3.66 40.82 27.04
C VAL A 968 2.99 40.46 28.36
N SER A 969 3.67 39.70 29.22
CA SER A 969 3.09 39.22 30.48
C SER A 969 3.86 39.61 31.73
N ALA A 970 4.11 40.91 31.86
CA ALA A 970 4.56 41.56 33.08
C ALA A 970 3.55 41.49 34.26
N ARG A 971 2.83 40.36 34.43
CA ARG A 971 2.07 40.02 35.63
C ARG A 971 2.94 39.17 36.55
N GLU A 972 2.85 39.38 37.86
CA GLU A 972 3.55 38.53 38.84
C GLU A 972 3.20 37.05 38.61
N PRO A 973 4.17 36.12 38.72
CA PRO A 973 3.90 34.71 38.56
C PRO A 973 2.86 34.27 39.60
N GLU A 974 1.69 33.79 39.14
CA GLU A 974 0.60 33.28 40.01
C GLU A 974 1.04 32.09 40.88
N ARG A 975 2.16 31.46 40.51
CA ARG A 975 2.73 30.27 41.17
C ARG A 975 4.15 30.59 41.61
N LYS A 976 4.53 30.08 42.78
CA LYS A 976 5.83 30.29 43.43
C LYS A 976 6.36 28.97 43.96
N SER A 977 6.66 28.02 43.08
CA SER A 977 7.16 26.70 43.48
C SER A 977 8.33 26.20 42.63
N ALA A 978 9.18 25.38 43.25
CA ALA A 978 10.37 24.78 42.66
C ALA A 978 10.29 23.26 42.79
N LEU A 979 10.29 22.54 41.68
CA LEU A 979 10.38 21.08 41.63
C LEU A 979 11.86 20.67 41.62
N LEU A 980 12.29 19.95 42.65
CA LEU A 980 13.67 19.51 42.81
C LEU A 980 13.74 17.98 42.81
N VAL A 981 14.51 17.40 41.90
CA VAL A 981 14.56 15.96 41.67
C VAL A 981 16.02 15.47 41.71
N PRO A 982 16.49 14.95 42.86
CA PRO A 982 17.82 14.34 42.98
C PRO A 982 17.78 12.83 42.68
N MET A 983 18.68 12.36 41.82
CA MET A 983 18.85 10.95 41.47
C MET A 983 20.27 10.46 41.81
N ARG A 984 20.54 10.28 43.11
CA ARG A 984 21.83 9.73 43.57
C ARG A 984 22.05 8.28 43.15
N ASN A 985 20.99 7.46 43.26
CA ASN A 985 20.98 6.06 42.86
C ASN A 985 19.93 5.86 41.76
N THR A 986 20.37 5.77 40.52
CA THR A 986 19.50 5.43 39.39
C THR A 986 19.62 3.93 39.09
N PRO A 987 18.50 3.18 39.00
CA PRO A 987 18.55 1.76 38.64
C PRO A 987 19.31 1.50 37.34
N GLY A 988 20.16 0.48 37.30
CA GLY A 988 20.94 0.12 36.11
C GLY A 988 22.11 1.06 35.74
N SER A 989 22.32 2.15 36.49
CA SER A 989 23.34 3.17 36.20
C SER A 989 24.33 3.39 37.35
N GLY A 990 25.44 4.09 37.08
CA GLY A 990 26.44 4.45 38.08
C GLY A 990 25.91 5.45 39.12
N LYS A 991 26.48 5.47 40.33
CA LYS A 991 26.07 6.40 41.39
C LYS A 991 26.54 7.83 41.10
N LEU A 992 25.68 8.81 41.37
CA LEU A 992 25.99 10.24 41.31
C LEU A 992 26.03 10.81 42.75
N PRO A 993 27.20 10.77 43.43
CA PRO A 993 27.27 11.01 44.87
C PRO A 993 26.85 12.43 45.28
N TYR A 994 27.00 13.41 44.38
CA TYR A 994 26.73 14.82 44.66
C TYR A 994 25.34 15.31 44.22
N ALA A 995 24.53 14.47 43.57
CA ALA A 995 23.22 14.89 43.07
C ALA A 995 22.26 15.32 44.20
N GLU A 996 22.32 14.65 45.36
CA GLU A 996 21.58 15.06 46.56
C GLU A 996 22.10 16.37 47.15
N ASP A 997 23.42 16.54 47.19
CA ASP A 997 24.07 17.74 47.73
C ASP A 997 23.74 18.98 46.88
N GLU A 998 23.79 18.85 45.55
CA GLU A 998 23.40 19.89 44.60
C GLU A 998 21.96 20.37 44.83
N VAL A 999 21.01 19.42 44.87
CA VAL A 999 19.60 19.74 45.11
C VAL A 999 19.38 20.37 46.50
N ASN A 1000 20.11 19.92 47.52
CA ASN A 1000 20.01 20.49 48.86
C ASN A 1000 20.48 21.96 48.90
N ILE A 1001 21.52 22.32 48.14
CA ILE A 1001 21.97 23.71 48.00
C ILE A 1001 20.85 24.56 47.37
N VAL A 1002 20.25 24.10 46.26
CA VAL A 1002 19.15 24.81 45.59
C VAL A 1002 17.95 24.96 46.51
N LYS A 1003 17.59 23.89 47.24
CA LYS A 1003 16.49 23.88 48.22
C LYS A 1003 16.66 24.95 49.30
N GLN A 1004 17.89 25.19 49.77
CA GLN A 1004 18.20 26.24 50.74
C GLN A 1004 18.10 27.65 50.16
N MET A 1005 18.23 27.81 48.84
CA MET A 1005 18.06 29.10 48.16
C MET A 1005 16.59 29.43 47.87
N CYS A 1006 15.72 28.43 47.68
CA CYS A 1006 14.32 28.63 47.34
C CYS A 1006 13.58 29.67 48.23
N PRO A 1007 13.70 29.65 49.58
CA PRO A 1007 13.05 30.66 50.43
C PRO A 1007 13.53 32.10 50.17
N LYS A 1008 14.79 32.28 49.77
CA LYS A 1008 15.36 33.61 49.45
C LYS A 1008 14.80 34.17 48.14
N LEU A 1009 14.31 33.28 47.27
CA LEU A 1009 13.70 33.60 45.98
C LEU A 1009 12.17 33.58 46.05
N ASP A 1010 11.59 33.48 47.26
CA ASP A 1010 10.15 33.32 47.48
C ASP A 1010 9.56 32.12 46.72
N LEU A 1011 10.30 31.01 46.65
CA LEU A 1011 9.89 29.75 46.02
C LEU A 1011 9.63 28.66 47.06
N LYS A 1012 8.54 27.90 46.90
CA LYS A 1012 8.23 26.70 47.69
C LYS A 1012 8.87 25.46 47.05
N PRO A 1013 9.88 24.82 47.68
CA PRO A 1013 10.50 23.63 47.12
C PRO A 1013 9.62 22.38 47.30
N GLY A 1014 9.43 21.61 46.25
CA GLY A 1014 8.78 20.30 46.21
C GLY A 1014 9.76 19.23 45.74
N THR A 1015 9.82 18.11 46.47
CA THR A 1015 10.66 16.95 46.15
C THR A 1015 9.77 15.70 46.10
N PRO A 1016 8.96 15.53 45.03
CA PRO A 1016 8.15 14.32 44.88
C PRO A 1016 9.06 13.11 44.74
N ARG A 1017 8.51 11.92 44.99
CA ARG A 1017 9.21 10.69 44.63
C ARG A 1017 9.55 10.72 43.13
N PRO A 1018 10.78 10.41 42.70
CA PRO A 1018 11.18 10.45 41.30
C PRO A 1018 10.57 9.31 40.49
N LEU A 1019 9.27 9.41 40.22
CA LEU A 1019 8.50 8.56 39.32
C LEU A 1019 7.91 9.43 38.22
N LYS A 1020 7.83 8.91 36.98
CA LYS A 1020 7.37 9.67 35.82
C LYS A 1020 6.06 10.43 36.06
N GLU A 1021 5.02 9.75 36.53
CA GLU A 1021 3.70 10.35 36.74
C GLU A 1021 3.73 11.50 37.76
N GLY A 1022 4.42 11.30 38.88
CA GLY A 1022 4.53 12.31 39.95
C GLY A 1022 5.36 13.52 39.54
N VAL A 1023 6.45 13.29 38.80
CA VAL A 1023 7.30 14.36 38.26
C VAL A 1023 6.55 15.16 37.19
N LEU A 1024 5.88 14.49 36.23
CA LEU A 1024 5.07 15.17 35.20
C LEU A 1024 3.93 16.00 35.78
N ALA A 1025 3.22 15.48 36.79
CA ALA A 1025 2.15 16.25 37.44
C ALA A 1025 2.71 17.47 38.20
N SER A 1026 3.88 17.34 38.81
CA SER A 1026 4.53 18.45 39.54
C SER A 1026 5.12 19.50 38.60
N LEU A 1027 5.56 19.10 37.41
CA LEU A 1027 6.10 20.00 36.37
C LEU A 1027 5.07 21.04 35.91
N GLU A 1028 3.78 20.67 35.83
CA GLU A 1028 2.71 21.59 35.45
C GLU A 1028 2.47 22.69 36.50
N ALA A 1029 2.86 22.45 37.75
CA ALA A 1029 2.59 23.34 38.88
C ALA A 1029 3.79 24.20 39.31
N CYS A 1030 4.99 23.95 38.76
CA CYS A 1030 6.22 24.61 39.18
C CYS A 1030 6.70 25.70 38.22
N ASN A 1031 7.49 26.64 38.77
CA ASN A 1031 8.15 27.72 38.04
C ASN A 1031 9.62 27.43 37.83
N VAL A 1032 10.21 26.63 38.73
CA VAL A 1032 11.58 26.15 38.61
C VAL A 1032 11.53 24.63 38.61
N PHE A 1033 12.21 24.01 37.66
CA PHE A 1033 12.49 22.59 37.64
C PHE A 1033 13.99 22.39 37.70
N HIS A 1034 14.48 21.67 38.70
CA HIS A 1034 15.88 21.32 38.84
C HIS A 1034 16.00 19.80 38.95
N PHE A 1035 16.66 19.20 37.97
CA PHE A 1035 16.93 17.76 37.92
C PHE A 1035 18.43 17.52 38.00
N ALA A 1036 18.86 16.65 38.92
CA ALA A 1036 20.24 16.18 39.03
C ALA A 1036 20.25 14.66 38.92
N GLY A 1037 20.73 14.09 37.80
CA GLY A 1037 20.57 12.66 37.53
C GLY A 1037 21.17 12.17 36.21
N HIS A 1038 20.78 10.97 35.78
CA HIS A 1038 21.19 10.41 34.49
C HIS A 1038 20.20 10.79 33.38
N GLY A 1039 20.72 11.07 32.19
CA GLY A 1039 19.94 11.13 30.95
C GLY A 1039 20.32 9.99 30.00
N ARG A 1040 19.38 9.55 29.16
CA ARG A 1040 19.68 8.59 28.08
C ARG A 1040 19.27 9.17 26.74
N LEU A 1041 20.25 9.26 25.84
CA LEU A 1041 20.04 9.65 24.45
C LEU A 1041 19.63 8.44 23.61
N ASN A 1042 18.60 8.62 22.78
CA ASN A 1042 18.25 7.66 21.75
C ASN A 1042 18.60 8.27 20.37
N ALA A 1043 19.71 7.82 19.79
CA ALA A 1043 20.21 8.36 18.52
C ALA A 1043 19.30 8.02 17.32
N ALA A 1044 18.53 6.93 17.40
CA ALA A 1044 17.61 6.51 16.34
C ALA A 1044 16.27 7.26 16.42
N GLU A 1045 15.77 7.49 17.63
CA GLU A 1045 14.53 8.22 17.90
C GLU A 1045 14.74 9.26 19.01
N PRO A 1046 15.24 10.46 18.69
CA PRO A 1046 15.55 11.49 19.67
C PRO A 1046 14.41 11.84 20.64
N SER A 1047 13.13 11.73 20.24
CA SER A 1047 11.99 11.98 21.14
C SER A 1047 11.83 10.94 22.25
N LYS A 1048 12.42 9.74 22.10
CA LYS A 1048 12.48 8.71 23.14
C LYS A 1048 13.66 8.90 24.10
N SER A 1049 14.51 9.90 23.88
CA SER A 1049 15.52 10.29 24.88
C SER A 1049 14.82 10.65 26.19
N CYS A 1050 15.40 10.29 27.32
CA CYS A 1050 14.71 10.37 28.62
C CYS A 1050 15.60 10.84 29.75
N LEU A 1051 14.96 11.36 30.79
CA LEU A 1051 15.54 11.51 32.13
C LEU A 1051 15.28 10.21 32.91
N CYS A 1052 16.34 9.64 33.48
CA CYS A 1052 16.26 8.36 34.18
C CYS A 1052 15.83 8.57 35.63
N LEU A 1053 14.52 8.46 35.86
CA LEU A 1053 13.86 8.41 37.17
C LEU A 1053 13.91 7.00 37.80
N GLU A 1054 13.26 6.74 38.94
CA GLU A 1054 13.25 5.39 39.55
C GLU A 1054 12.57 4.34 38.65
N ASP A 1055 11.54 4.70 37.88
CA ASP A 1055 10.77 3.80 37.03
C ASP A 1055 11.22 3.78 35.56
N TRP A 1056 12.41 4.30 35.25
CA TRP A 1056 12.82 4.59 33.87
C TRP A 1056 12.93 3.36 32.95
N GLU A 1057 13.24 2.18 33.50
CA GLU A 1057 13.37 0.94 32.71
C GLU A 1057 12.01 0.46 32.17
N THR A 1058 10.92 0.70 32.92
CA THR A 1058 9.56 0.27 32.57
C THR A 1058 8.67 1.41 32.06
N ASN A 1059 8.92 2.64 32.52
CA ASN A 1059 8.11 3.83 32.24
C ASN A 1059 8.98 5.11 32.17
N PRO A 1060 9.82 5.25 31.13
CA PRO A 1060 10.73 6.39 31.02
C PRO A 1060 10.00 7.73 30.87
N LEU A 1061 10.54 8.77 31.52
CA LEU A 1061 10.16 10.17 31.30
C LEU A 1061 10.87 10.71 30.06
N THR A 1062 10.20 10.66 28.92
CA THR A 1062 10.79 11.00 27.61
C THR A 1062 10.59 12.46 27.22
N VAL A 1063 11.40 12.96 26.27
CA VAL A 1063 11.19 14.27 25.63
C VAL A 1063 9.78 14.36 25.04
N GLN A 1064 9.26 13.28 24.45
CA GLN A 1064 7.89 13.23 23.92
C GLN A 1064 6.83 13.48 25.00
N ASP A 1065 7.00 12.96 26.21
CA ASP A 1065 6.05 13.16 27.31
C ASP A 1065 6.00 14.64 27.73
N ILE A 1066 7.17 15.29 27.79
CA ILE A 1066 7.31 16.71 28.14
C ILE A 1066 6.62 17.58 27.07
N CYS A 1067 6.88 17.33 25.78
CA CYS A 1067 6.25 18.07 24.68
C CYS A 1067 4.72 17.96 24.69
N ARG A 1068 4.16 16.77 24.98
CA ARG A 1068 2.70 16.55 25.04
C ARG A 1068 1.99 17.37 26.12
N LYS A 1069 2.69 17.73 27.20
CA LYS A 1069 2.12 18.49 28.32
C LYS A 1069 2.01 20.00 28.07
N ASN A 1070 2.59 20.51 26.97
CA ASN A 1070 2.53 21.94 26.60
C ASN A 1070 2.88 22.90 27.76
N LEU A 1071 4.01 22.63 28.43
CA LEU A 1071 4.51 23.43 29.55
C LEU A 1071 4.75 24.91 29.16
N GLU A 1072 4.92 25.19 27.85
CA GLU A 1072 5.06 26.53 27.30
C GLU A 1072 3.80 27.42 27.47
N SER A 1073 2.64 26.82 27.77
CA SER A 1073 1.40 27.59 28.03
C SER A 1073 1.37 28.29 29.38
N THR A 1074 2.30 27.95 30.29
CA THR A 1074 2.43 28.54 31.64
C THR A 1074 3.70 29.40 31.76
N GLN A 1075 3.61 30.53 32.47
CA GLN A 1075 4.65 31.56 32.56
C GLN A 1075 5.57 31.46 33.77
N PRO A 1076 6.73 32.16 33.69
CA PRO A 1076 7.95 31.62 33.12
C PRO A 1076 8.41 30.37 33.89
N PHE A 1077 8.91 29.40 33.14
CA PHE A 1077 9.36 28.11 33.61
C PHE A 1077 10.87 27.99 33.37
N LEU A 1078 11.67 28.02 34.43
CA LEU A 1078 13.12 27.78 34.39
C LEU A 1078 13.38 26.29 34.62
N ALA A 1079 13.98 25.61 33.64
CA ALA A 1079 14.47 24.25 33.81
C ALA A 1079 16.00 24.23 33.85
N TYR A 1080 16.55 23.66 34.92
CA TYR A 1080 17.97 23.37 35.07
C TYR A 1080 18.19 21.86 35.11
N LEU A 1081 18.96 21.34 34.16
CA LEU A 1081 19.22 19.91 34.00
C LEU A 1081 20.70 19.63 34.25
N SER A 1082 21.03 19.17 35.45
CA SER A 1082 22.33 18.58 35.82
C SER A 1082 22.31 17.10 35.48
N ALA A 1083 22.25 16.79 34.18
CA ALA A 1083 22.15 15.44 33.67
C ALA A 1083 23.48 14.95 33.09
N CYS A 1084 23.94 13.75 33.49
CA CYS A 1084 25.07 13.06 32.87
C CYS A 1084 24.66 12.07 31.79
#